data_AF-A0AA88UY76-F1
#
_entry.id   AF-A0AA88UY76-F1
#
_cell.length_a   1.000
_cell.length_b   1.000
_cell.length_c   1.000
_cell.angle_alpha   90.00
_cell.angle_beta   90.00
_cell.angle_gamma   90.00
#
_symmetry.space_group_name_H-M   'P 1'
#
loop_
_entity.id
_entity.type
_entity.pdbx_description
1 polymer ?
#
loop_
_entity_poly.entity_id
_entity_poly.type
_entity_poly.pdbx_seq_one_letter_code
_entity_poly.pdbx_strand_id
1 'polypeptide(L)'
;MAEAQKVEMPRVKLGSQGLEVSKLGFGCMGLSGVYNAPIAEEEGIKIIQECFDRGITFFDTSDIYGLDHANEILVGKALKQLPREKIQLATKFGFSKTDTAQFVIKGTPEYVRSCCEASLKRLGVDYINLYYQHRVDTTVPIEETKLDVMLEGQMGELKKLVEEGKVKYIGLSESSPDTMRRGHAVHPITALQMEYSVWTRDIEEEIVPLCRELGIGIVPYSPIGQGFFGGKGVKGSMPANSALGSHPRFTGQNLEQNKVIYTRIEVLATKHGCSPAQLALAWVLHQGTVPIPGTTKIKNLDENVGSVRVKLTESDLKEISDAVPINERRRRMANEAQILEIPRAKLGSQGLEVSKLGFGCMGLSGIYNSPVAEEEGITIIKECFNRGITFFDTSDIYGLDHANEIMVGKVIGTHPRFTGQNLEQNKIIYTRMEALAKRYGCTPAQLALAWVLHQGDDTVPNPGTTKIKNLDDNVGSVRVKLTESDLKEISDAVPINEVAGPRTVESFVRLSWKFADTPPKASKMATEGQKLEMPRVKLGSQGLEVSKLGFGCMGLSGTYNAPVVEEEGITIIKECYNRGITFFDTSDIYGLDHANEILVGKALKHLPREKIQLATKFGFFKIDSTQVVIKGSPEYVRSCCEASLKRLDVDYIDLYYQHRVDTTVPIEDTMGELKKLVEEGKIKYIGLSEPSPDTIRRAHAVHPVTALQMEYSLWTRDIEEEIIPLCRELGIGLVPYSPIGRGFFGGKAVKESLPANSALGAHPRFTGQNFEQNKIIYTRIEALAKKYRCTPAQLALAWVLHQGDDMVPIPGTTKIKNLDDNVGSVRVKLTESDIKEISDAVPINEVAGSRTIESFLRISWKFADTPPKASEYST
;
A
#
# COMPACT_ATOMS: atom_id res chain seq x y z
N MET A 1 60.53 -29.53 -18.94
CA MET A 1 59.13 -29.60 -19.39
C MET A 1 58.40 -30.50 -18.42
N ALA A 2 57.76 -29.93 -17.40
CA ALA A 2 56.88 -30.69 -16.53
C ALA A 2 55.52 -30.77 -17.23
N GLU A 3 55.00 -31.98 -17.42
CA GLU A 3 53.63 -32.20 -17.89
C GLU A 3 52.68 -31.35 -17.02
N ALA A 4 51.97 -30.41 -17.65
CA ALA A 4 50.93 -29.65 -16.97
C ALA A 4 49.85 -30.65 -16.55
N GLN A 5 49.85 -31.04 -15.27
CA GLN A 5 48.78 -31.86 -14.69
C GLN A 5 47.43 -31.26 -15.11
N LYS A 6 46.62 -32.05 -15.82
CA LYS A 6 45.27 -31.66 -16.26
C LYS A 6 44.48 -31.19 -15.03
N VAL A 7 43.94 -29.98 -15.05
CA VAL A 7 43.10 -29.47 -13.96
C VAL A 7 41.76 -30.17 -14.06
N GLU A 8 41.45 -31.05 -13.11
CA GLU A 8 40.10 -31.60 -13.01
C GLU A 8 39.17 -30.49 -12.49
N MET A 9 38.26 -30.04 -13.35
CA MET A 9 37.29 -28.99 -13.01
C MET A 9 36.16 -29.59 -12.16
N PRO A 10 36.02 -29.20 -10.87
CA PRO A 10 34.96 -29.71 -10.03
C PRO A 10 33.59 -29.29 -10.56
N ARG A 11 32.59 -30.13 -10.31
CA ARG A 11 31.18 -29.83 -10.57
C ARG A 11 30.51 -29.39 -9.28
N VAL A 12 29.64 -28.39 -9.34
CA VAL A 12 28.91 -27.86 -8.20
C VAL A 12 27.43 -27.66 -8.56
N LYS A 13 26.56 -27.74 -7.56
CA LYS A 13 25.14 -27.39 -7.74
C LYS A 13 24.97 -25.88 -7.66
N LEU A 14 24.37 -25.30 -8.68
CA LEU A 14 23.98 -23.90 -8.71
C LEU A 14 22.59 -23.78 -8.08
N GLY A 15 22.55 -23.31 -6.83
CA GLY A 15 21.32 -23.25 -6.05
C GLY A 15 20.77 -24.61 -5.63
N SER A 16 19.55 -24.63 -5.12
CA SER A 16 18.87 -25.82 -4.57
C SER A 16 18.13 -26.65 -5.63
N GLN A 17 17.90 -26.11 -6.82
CA GLN A 17 17.06 -26.71 -7.87
C GLN A 17 17.75 -27.81 -8.69
N GLY A 18 19.02 -28.12 -8.41
CA GLY A 18 19.71 -29.27 -9.00
C GLY A 18 20.42 -29.03 -10.33
N LEU A 19 20.56 -27.78 -10.78
CA LEU A 19 21.41 -27.44 -11.93
C LEU A 19 22.89 -27.64 -11.57
N GLU A 20 23.53 -28.67 -12.12
CA GLU A 20 24.97 -28.90 -11.95
C GLU A 20 25.79 -28.20 -13.04
N VAL A 21 26.80 -27.45 -12.63
CA VAL A 21 27.70 -26.65 -13.48
C VAL A 21 29.16 -26.91 -13.12
N SER A 22 30.09 -26.55 -14.00
CA SER A 22 31.50 -26.44 -13.60
C SER A 22 31.67 -25.35 -12.52
N LYS A 23 32.56 -25.57 -11.55
CA LYS A 23 32.84 -24.65 -10.44
C LYS A 23 33.29 -23.25 -10.92
N LEU A 24 33.84 -23.19 -12.12
CA LEU A 24 34.14 -21.97 -12.85
C LEU A 24 33.31 -21.96 -14.14
N GLY A 25 32.63 -20.84 -14.41
CA GLY A 25 31.96 -20.60 -15.69
C GLY A 25 32.78 -19.68 -16.60
N PHE A 26 32.26 -19.41 -17.79
CA PHE A 26 32.86 -18.49 -18.75
C PHE A 26 31.86 -17.43 -19.23
N GLY A 27 32.21 -16.17 -19.04
CA GLY A 27 31.42 -15.04 -19.53
C GLY A 27 31.82 -14.67 -20.97
N CYS A 28 30.93 -14.90 -21.93
CA CYS A 28 31.20 -14.72 -23.36
C CYS A 28 31.21 -13.26 -23.81
N MET A 29 30.77 -12.30 -22.98
CA MET A 29 30.61 -10.89 -23.34
C MET A 29 31.85 -10.25 -23.97
N GLY A 30 33.04 -10.64 -23.52
CA GLY A 30 34.31 -10.10 -24.02
C GLY A 30 34.63 -10.46 -25.48
N LEU A 31 34.00 -11.50 -26.04
CA LEU A 31 34.29 -12.00 -27.39
C LEU A 31 33.69 -11.11 -28.49
N SER A 32 32.60 -10.39 -28.21
CA SER A 32 31.83 -9.62 -29.21
C SER A 32 31.90 -8.10 -29.02
N GLY A 33 32.85 -7.62 -28.22
CA GLY A 33 33.26 -6.22 -28.29
C GLY A 33 32.52 -5.22 -27.38
N VAL A 34 32.06 -5.65 -26.19
CA VAL A 34 31.35 -4.74 -25.26
C VAL A 34 32.30 -3.81 -24.49
N TYR A 35 33.39 -4.33 -23.92
CA TYR A 35 34.38 -3.53 -23.16
C TYR A 35 35.70 -3.28 -23.90
N ASN A 36 36.00 -4.08 -24.92
CA ASN A 36 37.18 -3.96 -25.78
C ASN A 36 36.71 -4.17 -27.23
N ALA A 37 37.59 -4.09 -28.22
CA ALA A 37 37.24 -4.49 -29.59
C ALA A 37 36.77 -5.96 -29.66
N PRO A 38 35.83 -6.30 -30.55
CA PRO A 38 35.48 -7.70 -30.82
C PRO A 38 36.70 -8.45 -31.38
N ILE A 39 36.79 -9.75 -31.12
CA ILE A 39 37.81 -10.61 -31.74
C ILE A 39 37.25 -11.29 -32.99
N ALA A 40 38.13 -11.88 -33.80
CA ALA A 40 37.71 -12.67 -34.95
C ALA A 40 36.85 -13.86 -34.50
N GLU A 41 35.85 -14.23 -35.30
CA GLU A 41 34.89 -15.28 -34.96
C GLU A 41 35.59 -16.62 -34.68
N GLU A 42 36.56 -16.98 -35.52
CA GLU A 42 37.33 -18.22 -35.39
C GLU A 42 38.13 -18.26 -34.08
N GLU A 43 38.67 -17.12 -33.64
CA GLU A 43 39.36 -17.00 -32.36
C GLU A 43 38.40 -17.15 -31.18
N GLY A 44 37.21 -16.56 -31.27
CA GLY A 44 36.18 -16.70 -30.24
C GLY A 44 35.68 -18.13 -30.10
N ILE A 45 35.42 -18.82 -31.22
CA ILE A 45 35.06 -20.24 -31.24
C ILE A 45 36.17 -21.08 -30.60
N LYS A 46 37.43 -20.83 -30.98
CA LYS A 46 38.57 -21.54 -30.40
C LYS A 46 38.68 -21.33 -28.89
N ILE A 47 38.44 -20.12 -28.38
CA ILE A 47 38.46 -19.86 -26.93
C ILE A 47 37.37 -20.67 -26.20
N ILE A 48 36.16 -20.76 -26.75
CA ILE A 48 35.07 -21.56 -26.17
C ILE A 48 35.43 -23.06 -26.15
N GLN A 49 36.05 -23.57 -27.21
CA GLN A 49 36.56 -24.95 -27.26
C GLN A 49 37.63 -25.20 -26.19
N GLU A 50 38.60 -24.30 -26.06
CA GLU A 50 39.67 -24.41 -25.06
C GLU A 50 39.14 -24.31 -23.62
N CYS A 51 38.04 -23.58 -23.40
CA CYS A 51 37.31 -23.58 -22.13
C CYS A 51 36.74 -24.98 -21.84
N PHE A 52 36.07 -25.58 -22.82
CA PHE A 52 35.50 -26.91 -22.70
C PHE A 52 36.56 -27.99 -22.46
N ASP A 53 37.68 -27.94 -23.18
CA ASP A 53 38.80 -28.88 -23.02
C ASP A 53 39.45 -28.80 -21.63
N ARG A 54 39.32 -27.64 -20.95
CA ARG A 54 39.72 -27.41 -19.55
C ARG A 54 38.63 -27.73 -18.53
N GLY A 55 37.50 -28.28 -18.98
CA GLY A 55 36.38 -28.72 -18.14
C GLY A 55 35.35 -27.64 -17.79
N ILE A 56 35.47 -26.43 -18.35
CA ILE A 56 34.43 -25.40 -18.20
C ILE A 56 33.24 -25.79 -19.07
N THR A 57 32.09 -25.98 -18.43
CA THR A 57 30.85 -26.45 -19.06
C THR A 57 29.72 -25.45 -18.91
N PHE A 58 29.88 -24.42 -18.07
CA PHE A 58 28.92 -23.35 -17.87
C PHE A 58 29.33 -22.09 -18.66
N PHE A 59 28.53 -21.75 -19.67
CA PHE A 59 28.77 -20.63 -20.57
C PHE A 59 27.64 -19.60 -20.48
N ASP A 60 27.99 -18.34 -20.23
CA ASP A 60 27.05 -17.24 -20.03
C ASP A 60 27.16 -16.21 -21.16
N THR A 61 26.04 -15.93 -21.82
CA THR A 61 25.90 -14.96 -22.92
C THR A 61 24.66 -14.07 -22.69
N SER A 62 24.30 -13.23 -23.67
CA SER A 62 23.08 -12.41 -23.69
C SER A 62 22.78 -11.99 -25.12
N ASP A 63 21.49 -11.83 -25.43
CA ASP A 63 21.00 -11.24 -26.68
C ASP A 63 21.60 -9.85 -26.99
N ILE A 64 21.94 -9.05 -25.98
CA ILE A 64 22.46 -7.68 -26.15
C ILE A 64 23.98 -7.58 -26.25
N TYR A 65 24.71 -8.70 -26.11
CA TYR A 65 26.17 -8.67 -26.19
C TYR A 65 26.64 -8.56 -27.65
N GLY A 66 27.41 -7.52 -27.93
CA GLY A 66 27.85 -7.18 -29.29
C GLY A 66 26.76 -6.53 -30.15
N LEU A 67 27.16 -5.98 -31.29
CA LEU A 67 26.23 -5.46 -32.28
C LEU A 67 25.45 -6.61 -32.92
N ASP A 68 24.18 -6.39 -33.22
CA ASP A 68 23.30 -7.32 -33.95
C ASP A 68 23.31 -8.76 -33.41
N HIS A 69 23.33 -8.91 -32.08
CA HIS A 69 23.33 -10.19 -31.39
C HIS A 69 24.54 -11.09 -31.70
N ALA A 70 25.66 -10.50 -32.13
CA ALA A 70 26.84 -11.24 -32.57
C ALA A 70 27.37 -12.24 -31.54
N ASN A 71 27.20 -12.00 -30.24
CA ASN A 71 27.66 -12.93 -29.20
C ASN A 71 26.90 -14.26 -29.23
N GLU A 72 25.57 -14.24 -29.24
CA GLU A 72 24.76 -15.47 -29.27
C GLU A 72 25.03 -16.27 -30.55
N ILE A 73 25.22 -15.58 -31.68
CA ILE A 73 25.54 -16.23 -32.96
C ILE A 73 26.91 -16.94 -32.88
N LEU A 74 27.93 -16.24 -32.36
CA LEU A 74 29.27 -16.81 -32.18
C LEU A 74 29.25 -18.00 -31.21
N VAL A 75 28.59 -17.87 -30.06
CA VAL A 75 28.43 -18.95 -29.09
C VAL A 75 27.71 -20.14 -29.72
N GLY A 76 26.63 -19.91 -30.46
CA GLY A 76 25.91 -20.96 -31.17
C GLY A 76 26.77 -21.72 -32.18
N LYS A 77 27.63 -21.01 -32.93
CA LYS A 77 28.60 -21.64 -33.86
C LYS A 77 29.64 -22.48 -33.12
N ALA A 78 30.08 -22.08 -31.94
CA ALA A 78 30.98 -22.86 -31.11
C ALA A 78 30.29 -24.11 -30.54
N LEU A 79 29.04 -23.98 -30.06
CA LEU A 79 28.27 -25.07 -29.48
C LEU A 79 28.00 -26.22 -30.47
N LYS A 80 27.85 -25.92 -31.76
CA LYS A 80 27.73 -26.95 -32.81
C LYS A 80 28.93 -27.89 -32.90
N GLN A 81 30.08 -27.48 -32.36
CA GLN A 81 31.32 -28.24 -32.36
C GLN A 81 31.59 -28.93 -31.02
N LEU A 82 30.66 -28.82 -30.06
CA LEU A 82 30.79 -29.34 -28.71
C LEU A 82 29.62 -30.30 -28.37
N PRO A 83 29.82 -31.27 -27.47
CA PRO A 83 28.75 -32.15 -27.01
C PRO A 83 27.71 -31.36 -26.19
N ARG A 84 26.59 -30.99 -26.82
CA ARG A 84 25.56 -30.10 -26.26
C ARG A 84 25.04 -30.57 -24.90
N GLU A 85 24.91 -31.86 -24.68
CA GLU A 85 24.41 -32.46 -23.44
C GLU A 85 25.32 -32.20 -22.23
N LYS A 86 26.61 -31.92 -22.47
CA LYS A 86 27.58 -31.58 -21.43
C LYS A 86 27.61 -30.09 -21.10
N ILE A 87 26.96 -29.25 -21.90
CA ILE A 87 26.97 -27.80 -21.76
C ILE A 87 25.78 -27.31 -20.93
N GLN A 88 26.05 -26.42 -19.98
CA GLN A 88 25.05 -25.60 -19.32
C GLN A 88 25.13 -24.19 -19.90
N LEU A 89 24.22 -23.90 -20.82
CA LEU A 89 24.15 -22.63 -21.50
C LEU A 89 23.21 -21.68 -20.75
N ALA A 90 23.70 -20.49 -20.42
CA ALA A 90 22.89 -19.41 -19.90
C ALA A 90 22.85 -18.21 -20.85
N THR A 91 21.66 -17.65 -21.04
CA THR A 91 21.45 -16.40 -21.79
C THR A 91 20.38 -15.55 -21.12
N LYS A 92 20.18 -14.33 -21.61
CA LYS A 92 19.35 -13.30 -20.95
C LYS A 92 18.53 -12.51 -21.94
N PHE A 93 17.47 -11.89 -21.44
CA PHE A 93 16.62 -10.93 -22.14
C PHE A 93 16.31 -9.71 -21.28
N GLY A 94 15.71 -8.67 -21.86
CA GLY A 94 15.11 -7.57 -21.10
C GLY A 94 15.58 -6.20 -21.54
N PHE A 95 16.58 -6.11 -22.40
CA PHE A 95 16.97 -4.86 -23.05
C PHE A 95 16.42 -4.79 -24.48
N SER A 96 15.76 -3.69 -24.83
CA SER A 96 15.39 -3.32 -26.19
C SER A 96 16.07 -2.01 -26.54
N LYS A 97 16.61 -1.88 -27.75
CA LYS A 97 17.07 -0.58 -28.28
C LYS A 97 15.90 0.14 -28.94
N THR A 98 15.79 1.45 -28.73
CA THR A 98 14.89 2.33 -29.49
C THR A 98 15.57 2.79 -30.77
N ASP A 99 14.79 3.38 -31.69
CA ASP A 99 15.32 4.00 -32.92
C ASP A 99 16.32 5.15 -32.63
N THR A 100 16.26 5.70 -31.41
CA THR A 100 17.18 6.73 -30.90
C THR A 100 18.43 6.18 -30.19
N ALA A 101 18.69 4.87 -30.31
CA ALA A 101 19.79 4.15 -29.66
C ALA A 101 19.79 4.19 -28.12
N GLN A 102 18.65 4.54 -27.49
CA GLN A 102 18.47 4.41 -26.05
C GLN A 102 18.06 2.98 -25.69
N PHE A 103 18.55 2.49 -24.54
CA PHE A 103 18.12 1.21 -24.00
C PHE A 103 16.85 1.39 -23.17
N VAL A 104 15.82 0.60 -23.47
CA VAL A 104 14.61 0.48 -22.64
C VAL A 104 14.51 -0.94 -22.08
N ILE A 105 13.99 -1.05 -20.87
CA ILE A 105 13.73 -2.35 -20.24
C ILE A 105 12.34 -2.82 -20.67
N LYS A 106 12.23 -4.09 -21.07
CA LYS A 106 10.95 -4.71 -21.46
C LYS A 106 10.81 -6.09 -20.85
N GLY A 107 9.64 -6.35 -20.27
CA GLY A 107 9.31 -7.60 -19.62
C GLY A 107 7.86 -8.03 -19.82
N THR A 108 7.13 -7.49 -20.81
CA THR A 108 5.78 -8.03 -21.08
C THR A 108 5.88 -9.52 -21.45
N PRO A 109 4.88 -10.36 -21.12
CA PRO A 109 4.89 -11.79 -21.47
C PRO A 109 5.23 -12.05 -22.94
N GLU A 110 4.66 -11.28 -23.87
CA GLU A 110 4.92 -11.43 -25.30
C GLU A 110 6.39 -11.12 -25.65
N TYR A 111 6.99 -10.16 -24.96
CA TYR A 111 8.41 -9.82 -25.12
C TYR A 111 9.30 -10.93 -24.59
N VAL A 112 9.02 -11.46 -23.38
CA VAL A 112 9.75 -12.59 -22.78
C VAL A 112 9.79 -13.77 -23.74
N ARG A 113 8.63 -14.17 -24.27
CA ARG A 113 8.51 -15.29 -25.22
C ARG A 113 9.27 -15.04 -26.51
N SER A 114 9.04 -13.90 -27.15
CA SER A 114 9.67 -13.58 -28.44
C SER A 114 11.20 -13.50 -28.33
N CYS A 115 11.73 -12.94 -27.24
CA CYS A 115 13.16 -12.96 -26.95
C CYS A 115 13.70 -14.39 -26.76
N CYS A 116 12.97 -15.26 -26.04
CA CYS A 116 13.39 -16.64 -25.82
C CYS A 116 13.51 -17.40 -27.14
N GLU A 117 12.50 -17.31 -28.01
CA GLU A 117 12.48 -17.96 -29.31
C GLU A 117 13.57 -17.43 -30.25
N ALA A 118 13.81 -16.12 -30.22
CA ALA A 118 14.89 -15.51 -30.99
C ALA A 118 16.28 -15.97 -30.50
N SER A 119 16.50 -16.07 -29.18
CA SER A 119 17.74 -16.59 -28.61
C SER A 119 17.97 -18.06 -28.97
N LEU A 120 16.95 -18.93 -28.86
CA LEU A 120 17.03 -20.33 -29.28
C LEU A 120 17.49 -20.45 -30.75
N LYS A 121 16.91 -19.63 -31.63
CA LYS A 121 17.28 -19.59 -33.06
C LYS A 121 18.71 -19.12 -33.30
N ARG A 122 19.15 -18.02 -32.64
CA ARG A 122 20.50 -17.47 -32.80
C ARG A 122 21.57 -18.42 -32.26
N LEU A 123 21.29 -19.05 -31.12
CA LEU A 123 22.18 -20.04 -30.48
C LEU A 123 22.15 -21.39 -31.21
N GLY A 124 21.10 -21.68 -31.98
CA GLY A 124 20.93 -22.95 -32.70
C GLY A 124 20.75 -24.14 -31.75
N VAL A 125 19.96 -23.95 -30.68
CA VAL A 125 19.70 -24.98 -29.66
C VAL A 125 18.20 -25.12 -29.42
N ASP A 126 17.77 -26.33 -29.02
CA ASP A 126 16.35 -26.61 -28.75
C ASP A 126 15.89 -26.13 -27.36
N TYR A 127 16.83 -25.94 -26.44
CA TYR A 127 16.55 -25.45 -25.09
C TYR A 127 17.72 -24.66 -24.48
N ILE A 128 17.39 -23.76 -23.57
CA ILE A 128 18.32 -22.99 -22.73
C ILE A 128 18.37 -23.63 -21.33
N ASN A 129 19.56 -23.85 -20.77
CA ASN A 129 19.66 -24.41 -19.43
C ASN A 129 19.24 -23.39 -18.37
N LEU A 130 19.73 -22.17 -18.45
CA LEU A 130 19.42 -21.11 -17.48
C LEU A 130 19.07 -19.81 -18.22
N TYR A 131 17.84 -19.34 -18.08
CA TYR A 131 17.39 -18.12 -18.76
C TYR A 131 17.17 -17.00 -17.76
N TYR A 132 17.91 -15.91 -17.93
CA TYR A 132 17.87 -14.77 -17.02
C TYR A 132 16.97 -13.63 -17.52
N GLN A 133 16.20 -13.04 -16.62
CA GLN A 133 15.80 -11.65 -16.78
C GLN A 133 17.03 -10.75 -16.50
N HIS A 134 17.56 -10.08 -17.53
CA HIS A 134 18.78 -9.27 -17.46
C HIS A 134 18.58 -7.99 -16.63
N ARG A 135 17.40 -7.36 -16.76
CA ARG A 135 16.89 -6.30 -15.90
C ARG A 135 15.38 -6.47 -15.78
N VAL A 136 14.86 -6.32 -14.57
CA VAL A 136 13.42 -6.46 -14.30
C VAL A 136 12.71 -5.23 -14.87
N ASP A 137 11.66 -5.47 -15.65
CA ASP A 137 10.77 -4.39 -16.08
C ASP A 137 9.86 -4.01 -14.92
N THR A 138 10.06 -2.82 -14.37
CA THR A 138 9.29 -2.34 -13.20
C THR A 138 7.88 -1.88 -13.57
N THR A 139 7.56 -1.79 -14.86
CA THR A 139 6.21 -1.42 -15.34
C THR A 139 5.28 -2.63 -15.48
N VAL A 140 5.84 -3.84 -15.50
CA VAL A 140 5.10 -5.10 -15.57
C VAL A 140 5.25 -5.84 -14.25
N PRO A 141 4.17 -6.34 -13.62
CA PRO A 141 4.27 -7.14 -12.40
C PRO A 141 5.22 -8.34 -12.56
N ILE A 142 6.02 -8.64 -11.54
CA ILE A 142 6.86 -9.84 -11.53
C ILE A 142 5.99 -11.09 -11.33
N GLU A 143 4.93 -11.01 -10.52
CA GLU A 143 3.90 -12.02 -10.28
C GLU A 143 2.55 -11.73 -10.94
N GLU A 144 1.67 -12.74 -11.03
CA GLU A 144 0.28 -12.57 -11.46
C GLU A 144 -0.50 -11.69 -10.48
N THR A 145 -1.20 -10.69 -11.00
CA THR A 145 -2.05 -9.80 -10.18
C THR A 145 -3.53 -10.12 -10.41
N LYS A 146 -4.24 -10.51 -9.34
CA LYS A 146 -5.69 -10.82 -9.38
C LYS A 146 -6.53 -9.55 -9.26
N LEU A 147 -6.41 -8.64 -10.22
CA LEU A 147 -7.24 -7.44 -10.34
C LEU A 147 -7.73 -7.30 -11.78
N ASP A 148 -8.96 -7.76 -12.02
CA ASP A 148 -9.90 -7.47 -13.13
C ASP A 148 -9.44 -7.62 -14.60
N VAL A 149 -8.17 -7.92 -14.86
CA VAL A 149 -7.63 -8.46 -16.11
C VAL A 149 -6.59 -9.48 -15.70
N MET A 150 -6.62 -10.71 -16.22
CA MET A 150 -5.53 -11.67 -16.01
C MET A 150 -4.30 -11.16 -16.76
N LEU A 151 -3.57 -10.20 -16.19
CA LEU A 151 -2.25 -9.83 -16.65
C LEU A 151 -1.27 -10.84 -16.08
N GLU A 152 -0.78 -11.71 -16.96
CA GLU A 152 0.27 -12.66 -16.65
C GLU A 152 1.55 -11.86 -16.32
N GLY A 153 2.13 -12.08 -15.15
CA GLY A 153 3.37 -11.43 -14.75
C GLY A 153 4.59 -12.00 -15.48
N GLN A 154 5.73 -11.30 -15.44
CA GLN A 154 7.00 -11.71 -16.05
C GLN A 154 7.39 -13.16 -15.71
N MET A 155 7.28 -13.55 -14.44
CA MET A 155 7.62 -14.90 -13.99
C MET A 155 6.60 -15.96 -14.42
N GLY A 156 5.34 -15.57 -14.65
CA GLY A 156 4.31 -16.46 -15.17
C GLY A 156 4.67 -16.97 -16.57
N GLU A 157 5.15 -16.06 -17.43
CA GLU A 157 5.57 -16.44 -18.77
C GLU A 157 6.86 -17.28 -18.78
N LEU A 158 7.84 -16.95 -17.94
CA LEU A 158 9.05 -17.76 -17.78
C LEU A 158 8.73 -19.18 -17.31
N LYS A 159 7.77 -19.33 -16.39
CA LYS A 159 7.27 -20.63 -15.95
C LYS A 159 6.69 -21.44 -17.10
N LYS A 160 5.89 -20.83 -17.99
CA LYS A 160 5.38 -21.52 -19.19
C LYS A 160 6.48 -21.99 -20.12
N LEU A 161 7.53 -21.19 -20.33
CA LEU A 161 8.68 -21.60 -21.14
C LEU A 161 9.44 -22.79 -20.51
N VAL A 162 9.42 -22.92 -19.18
CA VAL A 162 9.92 -24.11 -18.47
C VAL A 162 9.03 -25.32 -18.72
N GLU A 163 7.71 -25.16 -18.63
CA GLU A 163 6.73 -26.23 -18.89
C GLU A 163 6.77 -26.72 -20.34
N GLU A 164 7.02 -25.82 -21.31
CA GLU A 164 7.24 -26.13 -22.72
C GLU A 164 8.59 -26.82 -23.00
N GLY A 165 9.49 -26.85 -22.01
CA GLY A 165 10.82 -27.44 -22.14
C GLY A 165 11.85 -26.60 -22.89
N LYS A 166 11.48 -25.37 -23.33
CA LYS A 166 12.37 -24.39 -23.98
C LYS A 166 13.41 -23.82 -23.02
N VAL A 167 13.07 -23.71 -21.74
CA VAL A 167 13.96 -23.29 -20.65
C VAL A 167 14.00 -24.40 -19.59
N LYS A 168 15.15 -24.65 -18.96
CA LYS A 168 15.23 -25.63 -17.85
C LYS A 168 15.17 -24.98 -16.48
N TYR A 169 15.83 -23.84 -16.31
CA TYR A 169 15.92 -23.11 -15.06
C TYR A 169 15.80 -21.60 -15.30
N ILE A 170 15.19 -20.91 -14.34
CA ILE A 170 15.02 -19.46 -14.37
C ILE A 170 16.09 -18.80 -13.50
N GLY A 171 16.67 -17.71 -13.99
CA GLY A 171 17.55 -16.85 -13.23
C GLY A 171 17.11 -15.39 -13.26
N LEU A 172 17.63 -14.59 -12.34
CA LEU A 172 17.53 -13.13 -12.37
C LEU A 172 18.93 -12.52 -12.46
N SER A 173 19.03 -11.29 -12.96
CA SER A 173 20.24 -10.48 -12.91
C SER A 173 19.91 -9.13 -12.30
N GLU A 174 20.77 -8.63 -11.41
CA GLU A 174 20.70 -7.24 -10.92
C GLU A 174 19.30 -6.88 -10.40
N SER A 175 18.78 -7.71 -9.49
CA SER A 175 17.41 -7.66 -8.99
C SER A 175 17.36 -7.39 -7.48
N SER A 176 16.34 -6.67 -7.05
CA SER A 176 16.16 -6.31 -5.63
C SER A 176 15.68 -7.50 -4.78
N PRO A 177 15.92 -7.48 -3.46
CA PRO A 177 15.42 -8.47 -2.51
C PRO A 177 13.92 -8.75 -2.61
N ASP A 178 13.10 -7.69 -2.73
CA ASP A 178 11.63 -7.82 -2.88
C ASP A 178 11.25 -8.56 -4.16
N THR A 179 11.87 -8.18 -5.28
CA THR A 179 11.63 -8.82 -6.58
C THR A 179 12.04 -10.28 -6.56
N MET A 180 13.18 -10.61 -5.95
CA MET A 180 13.64 -11.98 -5.78
C MET A 180 12.62 -12.81 -4.98
N ARG A 181 12.13 -12.30 -3.84
CA ARG A 181 11.14 -13.03 -3.01
C ARG A 181 9.83 -13.27 -3.77
N ARG A 182 9.30 -12.23 -4.42
CA ARG A 182 8.03 -12.30 -5.18
C ARG A 182 8.14 -13.22 -6.39
N GLY A 183 9.21 -13.09 -7.17
CA GLY A 183 9.45 -13.97 -8.31
C GLY A 183 9.66 -15.43 -7.90
N HIS A 184 10.44 -15.67 -6.85
CA HIS A 184 10.69 -17.02 -6.32
C HIS A 184 9.40 -17.69 -5.83
N ALA A 185 8.43 -16.92 -5.34
CA ALA A 185 7.12 -17.44 -4.94
C ALA A 185 6.23 -17.90 -6.12
N VAL A 186 6.48 -17.40 -7.34
CA VAL A 186 5.77 -17.82 -8.57
C VAL A 186 6.40 -19.09 -9.15
N HIS A 187 7.73 -19.09 -9.29
CA HIS A 187 8.50 -20.25 -9.72
C HIS A 187 9.92 -20.16 -9.12
N PRO A 188 10.51 -21.28 -8.67
CA PRO A 188 11.84 -21.25 -8.05
C PRO A 188 12.92 -20.62 -8.93
N ILE A 189 13.53 -19.55 -8.44
CA ILE A 189 14.70 -18.93 -9.06
C ILE A 189 15.91 -19.80 -8.73
N THR A 190 16.68 -20.20 -9.74
CA THR A 190 17.85 -21.08 -9.59
C THR A 190 19.12 -20.28 -9.31
N ALA A 191 19.29 -19.14 -9.98
CA ALA A 191 20.50 -18.33 -9.86
C ALA A 191 20.24 -16.83 -9.95
N LEU A 192 21.05 -16.05 -9.24
CA LEU A 192 21.15 -14.61 -9.34
C LEU A 192 22.53 -14.23 -9.90
N GLN A 193 22.55 -13.46 -10.98
CA GLN A 193 23.78 -12.88 -11.54
C GLN A 193 23.98 -11.44 -11.06
N MET A 194 25.12 -11.15 -10.43
CA MET A 194 25.47 -9.85 -9.81
C MET A 194 26.96 -9.52 -9.99
N GLU A 195 27.35 -8.24 -9.94
CA GLU A 195 28.76 -7.88 -9.79
C GLU A 195 29.25 -8.32 -8.40
N TYR A 196 30.26 -9.18 -8.34
CA TYR A 196 30.85 -9.58 -7.07
C TYR A 196 32.32 -9.96 -7.23
N SER A 197 33.18 -9.30 -6.47
CA SER A 197 34.62 -9.56 -6.45
C SER A 197 35.21 -9.12 -5.11
N VAL A 198 36.49 -9.41 -4.85
CA VAL A 198 37.18 -8.85 -3.68
C VAL A 198 37.13 -7.30 -3.65
N TRP A 199 36.92 -6.65 -4.80
CA TRP A 199 36.83 -5.19 -4.94
C TRP A 199 35.41 -4.64 -4.93
N THR A 200 34.38 -5.47 -5.03
CA THR A 200 32.96 -5.06 -5.06
C THR A 200 32.15 -6.10 -4.30
N ARG A 201 31.73 -5.71 -3.08
CA ARG A 201 31.21 -6.60 -2.02
C ARG A 201 29.94 -6.06 -1.37
N ASP A 202 29.32 -5.05 -1.97
CA ASP A 202 28.09 -4.39 -1.53
C ASP A 202 26.91 -5.36 -1.38
N ILE A 203 26.92 -6.47 -2.12
CA ILE A 203 25.87 -7.50 -2.05
C ILE A 203 25.94 -8.38 -0.77
N GLU A 204 27.01 -8.30 0.03
CA GLU A 204 27.23 -9.20 1.18
C GLU A 204 26.28 -8.96 2.36
N GLU A 205 25.78 -7.73 2.52
CA GLU A 205 24.93 -7.36 3.66
C GLU A 205 23.49 -7.90 3.51
N GLU A 206 22.96 -7.94 2.28
CA GLU A 206 21.53 -8.20 2.04
C GLU A 206 21.28 -9.33 1.02
N ILE A 207 21.93 -9.26 -0.15
CA ILE A 207 21.67 -10.19 -1.26
C ILE A 207 22.25 -11.58 -0.98
N VAL A 208 23.49 -11.67 -0.47
CA VAL A 208 24.14 -12.96 -0.18
C VAL A 208 23.35 -13.75 0.88
N PRO A 209 22.95 -13.16 2.03
CA PRO A 209 22.07 -13.85 2.99
C PRO A 209 20.75 -14.30 2.37
N LEU A 210 20.10 -13.45 1.56
CA LEU A 210 18.84 -13.79 0.91
C LEU A 210 18.97 -14.95 -0.08
N CYS A 211 20.01 -14.96 -0.91
CA CYS A 211 20.28 -16.06 -1.82
C CYS A 211 20.46 -17.38 -1.05
N ARG A 212 21.17 -17.35 0.09
CA ARG A 212 21.31 -18.53 0.95
C ARG A 212 19.98 -18.98 1.56
N GLU A 213 19.16 -18.03 2.02
CA GLU A 213 17.82 -18.28 2.57
C GLU A 213 16.90 -18.97 1.55
N LEU A 214 16.86 -18.47 0.32
CA LEU A 214 15.99 -18.97 -0.75
C LEU A 214 16.61 -20.15 -1.53
N GLY A 215 17.84 -20.55 -1.21
CA GLY A 215 18.58 -21.57 -1.97
C GLY A 215 18.90 -21.16 -3.42
N ILE A 216 19.05 -19.87 -3.68
CA ILE A 216 19.43 -19.31 -4.99
C ILE A 216 20.97 -19.30 -5.11
N GLY A 217 21.51 -19.83 -6.21
CA GLY A 217 22.94 -19.77 -6.50
C GLY A 217 23.39 -18.38 -6.93
N ILE A 218 24.63 -17.98 -6.63
CA ILE A 218 25.18 -16.68 -7.02
C ILE A 218 26.17 -16.89 -8.17
N VAL A 219 25.99 -16.13 -9.26
CA VAL A 219 26.86 -16.13 -10.45
C VAL A 219 27.54 -14.76 -10.60
N PRO A 220 28.75 -14.58 -10.04
CA PRO A 220 29.47 -13.32 -10.14
C PRO A 220 29.92 -12.99 -11.57
N TYR A 221 29.49 -11.82 -12.08
CA TYR A 221 30.17 -11.19 -13.22
C TYR A 221 31.25 -10.23 -12.74
N SER A 222 32.22 -9.95 -13.61
CA SER A 222 33.42 -9.16 -13.27
C SER A 222 34.19 -9.63 -12.01
N PRO A 223 34.36 -10.94 -11.76
CA PRO A 223 34.92 -11.47 -10.51
C PRO A 223 36.39 -11.05 -10.24
N ILE A 224 37.08 -10.57 -11.26
CA ILE A 224 38.45 -10.03 -11.21
C ILE A 224 38.49 -8.50 -11.25
N GLY A 225 37.41 -7.82 -10.84
CA GLY A 225 37.32 -6.37 -10.78
C GLY A 225 37.38 -5.70 -12.15
N GLN A 226 36.58 -6.17 -13.12
CA GLN A 226 36.58 -5.69 -14.51
C GLN A 226 37.97 -5.78 -15.21
N GLY A 227 38.83 -6.70 -14.74
CA GLY A 227 40.19 -6.90 -15.23
C GLY A 227 41.26 -6.11 -14.49
N PHE A 228 40.90 -5.34 -13.46
CA PHE A 228 41.84 -4.58 -12.63
C PHE A 228 42.92 -5.49 -12.01
N PHE A 229 42.53 -6.61 -11.40
CA PHE A 229 43.50 -7.58 -10.85
C PHE A 229 44.24 -8.38 -11.93
N GLY A 230 43.79 -8.33 -13.19
CA GLY A 230 44.57 -8.76 -14.35
C GLY A 230 45.65 -7.76 -14.78
N GLY A 231 45.77 -6.62 -14.09
CA GLY A 231 46.74 -5.56 -14.39
C GLY A 231 46.21 -4.47 -15.34
N LYS A 232 44.93 -4.49 -15.72
CA LYS A 232 44.34 -3.48 -16.60
C LYS A 232 44.39 -2.09 -15.95
N GLY A 233 45.04 -1.12 -16.60
CA GLY A 233 45.27 0.24 -16.08
C GLY A 233 46.37 0.36 -15.03
N VAL A 234 46.94 -0.76 -14.58
CA VAL A 234 48.04 -0.80 -13.60
C VAL A 234 49.37 -1.14 -14.26
N LYS A 235 49.41 -2.23 -15.05
CA LYS A 235 50.58 -2.72 -15.79
C LYS A 235 50.58 -2.22 -17.25
N GLY A 236 50.42 -0.90 -17.43
CA GLY A 236 50.36 -0.24 -18.73
C GLY A 236 49.17 0.72 -18.88
N SER A 237 49.05 1.37 -20.05
CA SER A 237 47.91 2.23 -20.37
C SER A 237 46.63 1.42 -20.57
N MET A 238 45.47 2.06 -20.33
CA MET A 238 44.18 1.46 -20.67
C MET A 238 44.13 1.13 -22.17
N PRO A 239 43.55 -0.02 -22.57
CA PRO A 239 43.40 -0.34 -23.98
C PRO A 239 42.67 0.78 -24.73
N ALA A 240 43.19 1.17 -25.89
CA ALA A 240 42.53 2.14 -26.76
C ALA A 240 41.08 1.68 -27.06
N ASN A 241 40.13 2.62 -26.99
CA ASN A 241 38.70 2.37 -27.20
C ASN A 241 38.02 1.44 -26.18
N SER A 242 38.61 1.20 -25.00
CA SER A 242 37.89 0.51 -23.93
C SER A 242 36.86 1.44 -23.29
N ALA A 243 35.61 0.99 -23.19
CA ALA A 243 34.56 1.70 -22.44
C ALA A 243 34.93 1.88 -20.94
N LEU A 244 35.86 1.08 -20.42
CA LEU A 244 36.39 1.25 -19.07
C LEU A 244 37.36 2.43 -18.94
N GLY A 245 37.90 2.94 -20.04
CA GLY A 245 38.84 4.08 -20.03
C GLY A 245 38.22 5.39 -19.56
N SER A 246 36.89 5.52 -19.59
CA SER A 246 36.14 6.64 -19.02
C SER A 246 35.52 6.32 -17.66
N HIS A 247 35.61 5.07 -17.19
CA HIS A 247 34.98 4.65 -15.95
C HIS A 247 35.73 5.23 -14.74
N PRO A 248 35.04 5.82 -13.74
CA PRO A 248 35.68 6.55 -12.64
C PRO A 248 36.73 5.77 -11.84
N ARG A 249 36.63 4.44 -11.78
CA ARG A 249 37.63 3.58 -11.11
C ARG A 249 38.98 3.50 -11.86
N PHE A 250 38.98 3.81 -13.16
CA PHE A 250 40.14 3.69 -14.05
C PHE A 250 40.66 5.04 -14.56
N THR A 251 40.20 6.17 -13.99
CA THR A 251 40.58 7.51 -14.44
C THR A 251 41.14 8.37 -13.31
N GLY A 252 42.00 9.32 -13.69
CA GLY A 252 42.51 10.38 -12.82
C GLY A 252 43.11 9.87 -11.50
N GLN A 253 42.84 10.61 -10.43
CA GLN A 253 43.34 10.32 -9.08
C GLN A 253 42.82 8.98 -8.53
N ASN A 254 41.62 8.55 -8.92
CA ASN A 254 41.04 7.30 -8.47
C ASN A 254 41.87 6.09 -8.94
N LEU A 255 42.36 6.10 -10.18
CA LEU A 255 43.23 5.03 -10.67
C LEU A 255 44.52 4.94 -9.84
N GLU A 256 45.15 6.09 -9.55
CA GLU A 256 46.38 6.12 -8.74
C GLU A 256 46.14 5.61 -7.31
N GLN A 257 45.01 5.96 -6.70
CA GLN A 257 44.62 5.43 -5.39
C GLN A 257 44.36 3.92 -5.44
N ASN A 258 43.66 3.46 -6.47
CA ASN A 258 43.31 2.05 -6.64
C ASN A 258 44.55 1.18 -6.87
N LYS A 259 45.61 1.68 -7.52
CA LYS A 259 46.87 0.94 -7.71
C LYS A 259 47.46 0.42 -6.41
N VAL A 260 47.28 1.12 -5.29
CA VAL A 260 47.72 0.65 -3.96
C VAL A 260 47.04 -0.67 -3.57
N ILE A 261 45.76 -0.82 -3.90
CA ILE A 261 44.98 -2.06 -3.69
C ILE A 261 45.58 -3.19 -4.52
N TYR A 262 45.91 -2.92 -5.79
CA TYR A 262 46.56 -3.91 -6.64
C TYR A 262 47.87 -4.40 -6.03
N THR A 263 48.73 -3.48 -5.57
CA THR A 263 50.02 -3.82 -4.94
C THR A 263 49.83 -4.70 -3.70
N ARG A 264 48.85 -4.41 -2.85
CA ARG A 264 48.55 -5.24 -1.67
C ARG A 264 48.14 -6.66 -2.05
N ILE A 265 47.23 -6.79 -3.03
CA ILE A 265 46.82 -8.10 -3.56
C ILE A 265 47.99 -8.81 -4.25
N GLU A 266 48.89 -8.09 -4.92
CA GLU A 266 50.08 -8.68 -5.56
C GLU A 266 51.06 -9.29 -4.56
N VAL A 267 51.28 -8.64 -3.42
CA VAL A 267 52.08 -9.19 -2.31
C VAL A 267 51.45 -10.48 -1.79
N LEU A 268 50.13 -10.48 -1.54
CA LEU A 268 49.43 -11.69 -1.08
C LEU A 268 49.46 -12.79 -2.14
N ALA A 269 49.27 -12.46 -3.41
CA ALA A 269 49.28 -13.44 -4.50
C ALA A 269 50.64 -14.15 -4.59
N THR A 270 51.72 -13.39 -4.38
CA THR A 270 53.09 -13.91 -4.30
C THR A 270 53.26 -14.91 -3.15
N LYS A 271 52.71 -14.62 -1.96
CA LYS A 271 52.71 -15.53 -0.79
C LYS A 271 52.00 -16.86 -1.11
N HIS A 272 50.98 -16.84 -1.95
CA HIS A 272 50.23 -18.02 -2.40
C HIS A 272 50.76 -18.63 -3.72
N GLY A 273 51.87 -18.12 -4.27
CA GLY A 273 52.46 -18.64 -5.51
C GLY A 273 51.56 -18.51 -6.75
N CYS A 274 50.71 -17.48 -6.80
CA CYS A 274 49.73 -17.28 -7.87
C CYS A 274 49.71 -15.82 -8.37
N SER A 275 49.00 -15.56 -9.47
CA SER A 275 48.80 -14.19 -9.98
C SER A 275 47.75 -13.42 -9.17
N PRO A 276 47.75 -12.07 -9.17
CA PRO A 276 46.72 -11.28 -8.51
C PRO A 276 45.29 -11.62 -9.01
N ALA A 277 45.14 -11.90 -10.30
CA ALA A 277 43.87 -12.35 -10.88
C ALA A 277 43.46 -13.74 -10.36
N GLN A 278 44.41 -14.67 -10.25
CA GLN A 278 44.17 -15.99 -9.65
C GLN A 278 43.74 -15.89 -8.20
N LEU A 279 44.41 -15.07 -7.39
CA LEU A 279 44.07 -14.90 -5.98
C LEU A 279 42.68 -14.26 -5.81
N ALA A 280 42.39 -13.21 -6.57
CA ALA A 280 41.10 -12.53 -6.53
C ALA A 280 39.95 -13.46 -6.95
N LEU A 281 40.13 -14.24 -8.02
CA LEU A 281 39.14 -15.21 -8.48
C LEU A 281 38.98 -16.39 -7.50
N ALA A 282 40.09 -16.89 -6.94
CA ALA A 282 40.08 -17.93 -5.91
C ALA A 282 39.30 -17.48 -4.68
N TRP A 283 39.45 -16.23 -4.25
CA TRP A 283 38.67 -15.66 -3.16
C TRP A 283 37.16 -15.73 -3.45
N VAL A 284 36.73 -15.33 -4.65
CA VAL A 284 35.30 -15.39 -5.06
C VAL A 284 34.78 -16.83 -5.08
N LEU A 285 35.59 -17.78 -5.54
CA LEU A 285 35.25 -19.21 -5.53
C LEU A 285 35.05 -19.77 -4.12
N HIS A 286 35.76 -19.25 -3.10
CA HIS A 286 35.60 -19.68 -1.71
C HIS A 286 34.33 -19.11 -1.04
N GLN A 287 33.67 -18.13 -1.66
CA GLN A 287 32.39 -17.60 -1.16
C GLN A 287 31.18 -18.50 -1.47
N GLY A 288 31.41 -19.67 -2.10
CA GLY A 288 30.35 -20.60 -2.50
C GLY A 288 29.60 -20.15 -3.76
N THR A 289 30.29 -19.42 -4.66
CA THR A 289 29.71 -18.87 -5.89
C THR A 289 30.26 -19.55 -7.15
N VAL A 290 29.64 -19.32 -8.31
CA VAL A 290 30.12 -19.80 -9.62
C VAL A 290 30.46 -18.61 -10.52
N PRO A 291 31.67 -18.04 -10.43
CA PRO A 291 32.06 -16.86 -11.19
C PRO A 291 32.24 -17.16 -12.68
N ILE A 292 31.97 -16.15 -13.52
CA ILE A 292 32.04 -16.23 -14.98
C ILE A 292 33.07 -15.24 -15.57
N PRO A 293 34.38 -15.36 -15.26
CA PRO A 293 35.37 -14.47 -15.85
C PRO A 293 35.44 -14.66 -17.37
N GLY A 294 35.42 -13.55 -18.11
CA GLY A 294 35.64 -13.55 -19.56
C GLY A 294 37.11 -13.26 -19.91
N THR A 295 37.60 -13.81 -21.02
CA THR A 295 38.89 -13.45 -21.61
C THR A 295 38.89 -13.62 -23.13
N THR A 296 39.73 -12.85 -23.81
CA THR A 296 40.04 -12.98 -25.25
C THR A 296 41.40 -13.64 -25.50
N LYS A 297 42.10 -14.09 -24.45
CA LYS A 297 43.45 -14.66 -24.53
C LYS A 297 43.52 -16.00 -23.78
N ILE A 298 44.07 -17.04 -24.44
CA ILE A 298 44.22 -18.38 -23.85
C ILE A 298 45.10 -18.36 -22.58
N LYS A 299 46.17 -17.56 -22.53
CA LYS A 299 47.00 -17.45 -21.33
C LYS A 299 46.20 -17.05 -20.08
N ASN A 300 45.28 -16.09 -20.23
CA ASN A 300 44.43 -15.65 -19.13
C ASN A 300 43.39 -16.73 -18.76
N LEU A 301 43.00 -17.58 -19.72
CA LEU A 301 42.13 -18.72 -19.46
C LEU A 301 42.85 -19.75 -18.57
N ASP A 302 44.12 -20.05 -18.84
CA ASP A 302 44.95 -20.91 -17.98
C ASP A 302 45.07 -20.33 -16.57
N GLU A 303 45.25 -19.01 -16.44
CA GLU A 303 45.23 -18.34 -15.15
C GLU A 303 43.88 -18.52 -14.45
N ASN A 304 42.76 -18.24 -15.13
CA ASN A 304 41.42 -18.38 -14.55
C ASN A 304 41.15 -19.80 -14.05
N VAL A 305 41.48 -20.82 -14.84
CA VAL A 305 41.32 -22.24 -14.46
C VAL A 305 42.24 -22.62 -13.31
N GLY A 306 43.46 -22.07 -13.27
CA GLY A 306 44.40 -22.28 -12.16
C GLY A 306 43.89 -21.77 -10.80
N SER A 307 42.98 -20.79 -10.79
CA SER A 307 42.41 -20.25 -9.54
C SER A 307 41.64 -21.30 -8.71
N VAL A 308 41.09 -22.32 -9.36
CA VAL A 308 40.37 -23.44 -8.71
C VAL A 308 41.27 -24.27 -7.80
N ARG A 309 42.59 -24.26 -8.03
CA ARG A 309 43.58 -25.00 -7.22
C ARG A 309 44.14 -24.21 -6.05
N VAL A 310 43.94 -22.89 -6.03
CA VAL A 310 44.41 -22.03 -4.94
C VAL A 310 43.57 -22.35 -3.71
N LYS A 311 44.19 -22.86 -2.64
CA LYS A 311 43.52 -23.15 -1.37
C LYS A 311 43.69 -21.97 -0.44
N LEU A 312 42.58 -21.46 0.10
CA LEU A 312 42.58 -20.34 1.03
C LEU A 312 41.96 -20.79 2.36
N THR A 313 42.66 -20.52 3.46
CA THR A 313 42.13 -20.67 4.82
C THR A 313 41.22 -19.48 5.18
N GLU A 314 40.47 -19.58 6.27
CA GLU A 314 39.68 -18.44 6.77
C GLU A 314 40.55 -17.21 7.06
N SER A 315 41.77 -17.41 7.55
CA SER A 315 42.74 -16.33 7.77
C SER A 315 43.16 -15.68 6.46
N ASP A 316 43.42 -16.48 5.41
CA ASP A 316 43.79 -15.94 4.09
C ASP A 316 42.63 -15.15 3.49
N LEU A 317 41.39 -15.67 3.59
CA LEU A 317 40.19 -14.97 3.12
C LEU A 317 40.01 -13.62 3.82
N LYS A 318 40.29 -13.57 5.12
CA LYS A 318 40.26 -12.32 5.90
C LYS A 318 41.39 -11.37 5.47
N GLU A 319 42.62 -11.85 5.34
CA GLU A 319 43.78 -11.05 4.93
C GLU A 319 43.58 -10.44 3.54
N ILE A 320 43.06 -11.21 2.58
CA ILE A 320 42.71 -10.76 1.23
C ILE A 320 41.59 -9.71 1.27
N SER A 321 40.57 -9.93 2.11
CA SER A 321 39.47 -8.99 2.32
C SER A 321 39.96 -7.67 2.91
N ASP A 322 40.89 -7.70 3.87
CA ASP A 322 41.45 -6.54 4.54
C ASP A 322 42.41 -5.76 3.62
N ALA A 323 43.07 -6.44 2.67
CA ALA A 323 43.94 -5.83 1.67
C ALA A 323 43.18 -4.94 0.68
N VAL A 324 41.89 -5.21 0.47
CA VAL A 324 40.98 -4.40 -0.34
C VAL A 324 39.97 -3.72 0.58
N PRO A 325 40.36 -2.61 1.24
CA PRO A 325 39.44 -1.92 2.13
C PRO A 325 38.21 -1.48 1.33
N ILE A 326 37.03 -1.92 1.78
CA ILE A 326 35.74 -1.45 1.28
C ILE A 326 35.82 0.08 1.23
N ASN A 327 35.62 0.66 0.04
CA ASN A 327 35.77 2.08 -0.26
C ASN A 327 35.83 2.93 1.00
N GLU A 328 37.05 3.31 1.38
CA GLU A 328 37.38 4.08 2.58
C GLU A 328 36.60 5.40 2.67
N ARG A 329 35.77 5.80 1.71
CA ARG A 329 34.87 6.95 1.90
C ARG A 329 33.97 6.81 3.13
N ARG A 330 33.58 5.59 3.55
CA ARG A 330 32.90 5.36 4.86
C ARG A 330 33.87 5.20 6.05
N ARG A 331 35.10 4.70 5.85
CA ARG A 331 36.09 4.39 6.92
C ARG A 331 37.16 5.47 7.19
N ARG A 332 37.58 6.25 6.18
CA ARG A 332 38.50 7.41 6.30
C ARG A 332 37.80 8.62 6.89
N MET A 333 36.52 8.86 6.55
CA MET A 333 35.71 9.81 7.31
C MET A 333 35.73 9.42 8.80
N ALA A 334 35.57 8.12 9.11
CA ALA A 334 35.56 7.61 10.49
C ALA A 334 36.89 7.76 11.28
N ASN A 335 38.06 7.92 10.63
CA ASN A 335 39.36 7.85 11.31
C ASN A 335 40.19 9.15 11.31
N GLU A 336 39.91 10.14 10.46
CA GLU A 336 40.71 11.39 10.39
C GLU A 336 40.07 12.60 11.10
N ALA A 337 38.80 12.53 11.47
CA ALA A 337 38.32 13.35 12.57
C ALA A 337 38.48 12.52 13.86
N GLN A 338 38.90 13.15 14.95
CA GLN A 338 38.47 12.71 16.28
C GLN A 338 36.94 12.80 16.31
N ILE A 339 36.26 11.90 15.61
CA ILE A 339 34.81 11.80 15.58
C ILE A 339 34.48 11.25 16.93
N LEU A 340 34.07 12.17 17.81
CA LEU A 340 32.93 11.97 18.69
C LEU A 340 32.08 10.81 18.18
N GLU A 341 32.34 9.61 18.69
CA GLU A 341 31.55 8.45 18.36
C GLU A 341 30.17 8.73 18.95
N ILE A 342 29.26 9.24 18.11
CA ILE A 342 27.87 9.44 18.48
C ILE A 342 27.36 8.04 18.82
N PRO A 343 26.94 7.77 20.07
CA PRO A 343 26.49 6.46 20.48
C PRO A 343 25.41 5.95 19.54
N ARG A 344 25.27 4.64 19.44
CA ARG A 344 24.23 4.02 18.62
C ARG A 344 22.95 3.88 19.45
N ALA A 345 21.82 4.07 18.80
CA ALA A 345 20.49 3.82 19.37
C ALA A 345 19.78 2.75 18.51
N LYS A 346 19.01 1.88 19.16
CA LYS A 346 18.17 0.89 18.48
C LYS A 346 16.73 1.39 18.49
N LEU A 347 16.19 1.70 17.32
CA LEU A 347 14.83 2.20 17.16
C LEU A 347 13.86 1.04 16.89
N GLY A 348 12.87 0.91 17.77
CA GLY A 348 11.76 -0.04 17.62
C GLY A 348 12.15 -1.53 17.74
N SER A 349 11.13 -2.40 17.71
CA SER A 349 11.30 -3.86 17.87
C SER A 349 12.01 -4.55 16.71
N GLN A 350 12.17 -3.88 15.56
CA GLN A 350 12.92 -4.38 14.40
C GLN A 350 14.44 -4.15 14.53
N GLY A 351 14.89 -3.42 15.55
CA GLY A 351 16.30 -3.27 15.87
C GLY A 351 17.09 -2.40 14.88
N LEU A 352 16.43 -1.42 14.23
CA LEU A 352 17.12 -0.48 13.36
C LEU A 352 18.15 0.31 14.16
N GLU A 353 19.42 0.08 13.86
CA GLU A 353 20.51 0.76 14.55
C GLU A 353 20.89 2.05 13.82
N VAL A 354 20.83 3.17 14.53
CA VAL A 354 21.14 4.51 14.02
C VAL A 354 22.06 5.27 14.97
N SER A 355 22.63 6.39 14.53
CA SER A 355 23.27 7.34 15.46
C SER A 355 22.22 7.90 16.43
N LYS A 356 22.57 8.01 17.72
CA LYS A 356 21.68 8.54 18.77
C LYS A 356 21.29 10.02 18.55
N LEU A 357 21.91 10.67 17.57
CA LEU A 357 21.53 11.97 17.01
C LEU A 357 21.31 11.82 15.49
N GLY A 358 20.18 12.32 14.99
CA GLY A 358 19.86 12.41 13.57
C GLY A 358 19.99 13.82 13.00
N PHE A 359 19.63 13.99 11.73
CA PHE A 359 19.59 15.28 11.05
C PHE A 359 18.28 15.48 10.27
N GLY A 360 17.58 16.59 10.56
CA GLY A 360 16.38 16.97 9.83
C GLY A 360 16.71 17.78 8.57
N CYS A 361 16.45 17.23 7.38
CA CYS A 361 16.79 17.88 6.10
C CYS A 361 15.82 19.02 5.72
N MET A 362 14.71 19.19 6.44
CA MET A 362 13.66 20.19 6.17
C MET A 362 14.19 21.64 6.12
N GLY A 363 15.25 21.95 6.87
CA GLY A 363 15.87 23.27 6.86
C GLY A 363 16.63 23.59 5.57
N LEU A 364 17.08 22.57 4.82
CA LEU A 364 17.87 22.73 3.60
C LEU A 364 17.00 23.09 2.39
N SER A 365 15.76 22.62 2.35
CA SER A 365 14.79 22.79 1.25
C SER A 365 14.00 24.10 1.29
N GLY A 366 14.35 25.03 2.18
CA GLY A 366 13.73 26.36 2.23
C GLY A 366 12.37 26.44 2.93
N ILE A 367 11.97 25.40 3.68
CA ILE A 367 10.68 25.36 4.37
C ILE A 367 10.66 26.25 5.62
N TYR A 368 11.77 26.38 6.35
CA TYR A 368 11.84 27.23 7.55
C TYR A 368 12.79 28.42 7.41
N ASN A 369 13.53 28.53 6.31
CA ASN A 369 14.52 29.57 6.04
C ASN A 369 14.61 29.76 4.52
N SER A 370 15.43 30.71 4.03
CA SER A 370 15.79 30.71 2.61
C SER A 370 16.41 29.36 2.23
N PRO A 371 16.09 28.81 1.05
CA PRO A 371 16.69 27.56 0.59
C PRO A 371 18.21 27.70 0.55
N VAL A 372 18.88 26.66 1.03
CA VAL A 372 20.34 26.59 0.95
C VAL A 372 20.70 26.19 -0.48
N ALA A 373 21.75 26.79 -1.05
CA ALA A 373 22.21 26.39 -2.38
C ALA A 373 22.55 24.89 -2.38
N GLU A 374 22.29 24.19 -3.48
CA GLU A 374 22.48 22.73 -3.57
C GLU A 374 23.88 22.29 -3.10
N GLU A 375 24.92 23.02 -3.52
CA GLU A 375 26.31 22.76 -3.13
C GLU A 375 26.57 22.94 -1.62
N GLU A 376 25.94 23.93 -1.00
CA GLU A 376 26.02 24.19 0.45
C GLU A 376 25.24 23.12 1.25
N GLY A 377 24.06 22.72 0.76
CA GLY A 377 23.26 21.64 1.35
C GLY A 377 24.00 20.30 1.30
N ILE A 378 24.61 19.98 0.16
CA ILE A 378 25.48 18.82 -0.01
C ILE A 378 26.67 18.89 0.97
N THR A 379 27.24 20.08 1.19
CA THR A 379 28.37 20.26 2.11
C THR A 379 27.94 20.03 3.57
N ILE A 380 26.78 20.51 3.99
CA ILE A 380 26.24 20.29 5.34
C ILE A 380 25.94 18.80 5.57
N ILE A 381 25.34 18.12 4.58
CA ILE A 381 25.05 16.68 4.67
C ILE A 381 26.34 15.87 4.76
N LYS A 382 27.35 16.19 3.94
CA LYS A 382 28.69 15.57 4.03
C LYS A 382 29.28 15.75 5.42
N GLU A 383 29.15 16.93 6.01
CA GLU A 383 29.68 17.21 7.33
C GLU A 383 28.92 16.48 8.45
N CYS A 384 27.62 16.23 8.28
CA CYS A 384 26.86 15.37 9.19
C CYS A 384 27.39 13.93 9.17
N PHE A 385 27.64 13.37 7.98
CA PHE A 385 28.26 12.06 7.84
C PHE A 385 29.68 12.03 8.43
N ASN A 386 30.47 13.09 8.22
CA ASN A 386 31.80 13.24 8.81
C ASN A 386 31.77 13.26 10.35
N ARG A 387 30.62 13.51 10.98
CA ARG A 387 30.49 13.58 12.44
C ARG A 387 29.78 12.36 13.02
N GLY A 388 29.60 11.31 12.22
CA GLY A 388 28.96 10.07 12.66
C GLY A 388 27.43 10.13 12.69
N ILE A 389 26.80 11.17 12.15
CA ILE A 389 25.34 11.20 11.96
C ILE A 389 25.00 10.31 10.77
N THR A 390 24.15 9.32 11.01
CA THR A 390 23.76 8.30 10.02
C THR A 390 22.25 8.21 9.83
N PHE A 391 21.47 8.96 10.60
CA PHE A 391 20.00 9.05 10.48
C PHE A 391 19.60 10.42 9.94
N PHE A 392 19.00 10.43 8.75
CA PHE A 392 18.56 11.64 8.06
C PHE A 392 17.06 11.53 7.76
N ASP A 393 16.30 12.55 8.14
CA ASP A 393 14.85 12.62 7.92
C ASP A 393 14.55 13.48 6.69
N THR A 394 13.98 12.86 5.63
CA THR A 394 13.64 13.46 4.34
C THR A 394 12.14 13.27 4.02
N SER A 395 11.55 14.09 3.14
CA SER A 395 10.15 13.99 2.71
C SER A 395 9.99 14.33 1.22
N ASP A 396 9.05 13.66 0.60
CA ASP A 396 8.46 13.86 -0.73
C ASP A 396 7.82 15.25 -0.96
N ILE A 397 7.53 16.00 0.12
CA ILE A 397 7.04 17.39 0.03
C ILE A 397 8.20 18.37 -0.33
N TYR A 398 9.44 17.90 -0.44
CA TYR A 398 10.64 18.73 -0.62
C TYR A 398 10.99 19.09 -2.09
N GLY A 399 10.00 19.08 -3.02
CA GLY A 399 10.04 19.68 -4.39
C GLY A 399 9.93 18.65 -5.54
N LEU A 400 9.24 18.86 -6.68
CA LEU A 400 8.70 20.05 -7.37
C LEU A 400 7.34 19.78 -8.09
N ASP A 401 6.40 20.76 -7.97
CA ASP A 401 5.47 21.26 -9.02
C ASP A 401 4.92 22.66 -8.59
N HIS A 402 5.84 23.58 -8.25
CA HIS A 402 5.68 25.05 -8.13
C HIS A 402 4.41 25.69 -7.48
N ALA A 403 4.04 25.34 -6.23
CA ALA A 403 3.02 26.12 -5.47
C ALA A 403 3.51 26.72 -4.12
N ASN A 404 4.60 26.23 -3.53
CA ASN A 404 4.96 26.59 -2.16
C ASN A 404 5.88 27.81 -2.00
N GLU A 405 6.42 28.35 -3.10
CA GLU A 405 7.46 29.40 -3.09
C GLU A 405 6.97 30.79 -2.64
N ILE A 406 5.68 31.00 -2.40
CA ILE A 406 5.13 32.26 -1.85
C ILE A 406 4.58 32.10 -0.42
N MET A 407 4.32 30.87 0.05
CA MET A 407 3.49 30.68 1.25
C MET A 407 4.28 30.46 2.53
N VAL A 408 5.47 29.84 2.48
CA VAL A 408 6.14 29.39 3.71
C VAL A 408 7.16 30.39 4.25
N GLY A 409 7.70 31.28 3.41
CA GLY A 409 8.42 32.49 3.86
C GLY A 409 7.56 33.45 4.71
N LYS A 410 6.22 33.34 4.64
CA LYS A 410 5.27 34.07 5.50
C LYS A 410 5.01 33.39 6.85
N VAL A 411 5.47 32.16 7.08
CA VAL A 411 5.06 31.35 8.24
C VAL A 411 5.96 31.54 9.47
N ILE A 412 7.24 31.87 9.30
CA ILE A 412 8.13 32.18 10.43
C ILE A 412 7.65 33.47 11.14
N GLY A 413 7.12 34.42 10.36
CA GLY A 413 6.51 35.66 10.85
C GLY A 413 5.08 35.52 11.38
N THR A 414 4.46 34.33 11.31
CA THR A 414 3.10 34.07 11.83
C THR A 414 3.02 32.90 12.81
N HIS A 415 4.12 32.20 13.08
CA HIS A 415 4.13 31.11 14.06
C HIS A 415 3.82 31.67 15.46
N PRO A 416 2.71 31.25 16.11
CA PRO A 416 2.23 31.92 17.32
C PRO A 416 3.20 31.94 18.50
N ARG A 417 4.18 31.03 18.56
CA ARG A 417 5.22 31.00 19.60
C ARG A 417 6.35 32.01 19.41
N PHE A 418 6.53 32.52 18.19
CA PHE A 418 7.68 33.34 17.80
C PHE A 418 7.29 34.76 17.36
N THR A 419 6.05 35.18 17.67
CA THR A 419 5.49 36.48 17.26
C THR A 419 4.74 37.16 18.41
N GLY A 420 4.65 38.49 18.37
CA GLY A 420 3.85 39.29 19.30
C GLY A 420 4.20 39.08 20.79
N GLN A 421 3.20 39.16 21.66
CA GLN A 421 3.33 39.03 23.12
C GLN A 421 3.87 37.64 23.54
N ASN A 422 3.61 36.60 22.74
CA ASN A 422 4.07 35.24 23.02
C ASN A 422 5.60 35.11 22.89
N LEU A 423 6.24 35.84 21.96
CA LEU A 423 7.71 35.85 21.84
C LEU A 423 8.35 36.47 23.08
N GLU A 424 7.83 37.61 23.55
CA GLU A 424 8.34 38.28 24.75
C GLU A 424 8.16 37.41 26.01
N GLN A 425 7.05 36.68 26.11
CA GLN A 425 6.82 35.74 27.20
C GLN A 425 7.75 34.52 27.12
N ASN A 426 7.99 33.97 25.91
CA ASN A 426 8.88 32.82 25.71
C ASN A 426 10.37 33.18 25.88
N LYS A 427 10.78 34.45 25.76
CA LYS A 427 12.16 34.90 26.08
C LYS A 427 12.54 34.66 27.55
N ILE A 428 11.59 34.74 28.47
CA ILE A 428 11.82 34.46 29.90
C ILE A 428 12.27 32.99 30.08
N ILE A 429 11.65 32.07 29.35
CA ILE A 429 12.03 30.65 29.31
C ILE A 429 13.44 30.49 28.75
N TYR A 430 13.77 31.18 27.66
CA TYR A 430 15.11 31.16 27.08
C TYR A 430 16.18 31.65 28.08
N THR A 431 15.93 32.74 28.80
CA THR A 431 16.87 33.27 29.81
C THR A 431 17.11 32.28 30.96
N ARG A 432 16.05 31.56 31.40
CA ARG A 432 16.20 30.48 32.40
C ARG A 432 17.07 29.35 31.84
N MET A 433 16.79 28.89 30.62
CA MET A 433 17.59 27.86 29.94
C MET A 433 19.04 28.29 29.71
N GLU A 434 19.30 29.57 29.44
CA GLU A 434 20.66 30.11 29.31
C GLU A 434 21.41 30.11 30.64
N ALA A 435 20.75 30.48 31.74
CA ALA A 435 21.33 30.40 33.08
C ALA A 435 21.65 28.97 33.49
N LEU A 436 20.75 28.01 33.20
CA LEU A 436 21.01 26.58 33.42
C LEU A 436 22.15 26.07 32.54
N ALA A 437 22.16 26.35 31.24
CA ALA A 437 23.20 25.87 30.31
C ALA A 437 24.61 26.32 30.71
N LYS A 438 24.75 27.55 31.24
CA LYS A 438 26.02 28.04 31.81
C LYS A 438 26.54 27.17 32.97
N ARG A 439 25.65 26.63 33.83
CA ARG A 439 26.04 25.71 34.92
C ARG A 439 26.59 24.39 34.41
N TYR A 440 26.14 23.92 33.25
CA TYR A 440 26.60 22.67 32.61
C TYR A 440 27.73 22.91 31.58
N GLY A 441 28.21 24.14 31.42
CA GLY A 441 29.28 24.47 30.48
C GLY A 441 28.92 24.25 29.01
N CYS A 442 27.63 24.34 28.66
CA CYS A 442 27.11 24.08 27.33
C CYS A 442 26.21 25.23 26.83
N THR A 443 25.79 25.17 25.56
CA THR A 443 24.81 26.11 25.01
C THR A 443 23.37 25.71 25.39
N PRO A 444 22.39 26.64 25.33
CA PRO A 444 20.99 26.30 25.59
C PRO A 444 20.44 25.24 24.62
N ALA A 445 20.89 25.27 23.36
CA ALA A 445 20.55 24.26 22.35
C ALA A 445 21.14 22.89 22.70
N GLN A 446 22.39 22.84 23.16
CA GLN A 446 23.01 21.62 23.66
C GLN A 446 22.25 21.04 24.85
N LEU A 447 21.87 21.86 25.83
CA LEU A 447 21.13 21.41 27.02
C LEU A 447 19.73 20.89 26.66
N ALA A 448 19.02 21.58 25.76
CA ALA A 448 17.70 21.16 25.31
C ALA A 448 17.74 19.83 24.52
N LEU A 449 18.72 19.66 23.64
CA LEU A 449 18.92 18.41 22.91
C LEU A 449 19.36 17.26 23.84
N ALA A 450 20.24 17.55 24.81
CA ALA A 450 20.65 16.59 25.82
C ALA A 450 19.47 16.09 26.66
N TRP A 451 18.53 16.96 27.02
CA TRP A 451 17.31 16.57 27.72
C TRP A 451 16.47 15.58 26.91
N VAL A 452 16.33 15.79 25.59
CA VAL A 452 15.62 14.85 24.70
C VAL A 452 16.36 13.51 24.59
N LEU A 453 17.69 13.54 24.47
CA LEU A 453 18.54 12.34 24.41
C LEU A 453 18.44 11.45 25.66
N HIS A 454 18.01 12.00 26.81
CA HIS A 454 17.84 11.28 28.08
C HIS A 454 16.40 10.81 28.35
N GLN A 455 15.44 11.02 27.44
CA GLN A 455 14.07 10.52 27.61
C GLN A 455 13.94 9.00 27.43
N GLY A 456 14.92 8.36 26.78
CA GLY A 456 14.97 6.92 26.57
C GLY A 456 16.11 6.51 25.64
N ASP A 457 16.51 5.23 25.71
CA ASP A 457 17.54 4.68 24.81
C ASP A 457 17.08 4.49 23.36
N ASP A 458 15.76 4.54 23.15
CA ASP A 458 15.06 4.50 21.86
C ASP A 458 14.68 5.90 21.34
N THR A 459 15.18 6.97 21.97
CA THR A 459 14.91 8.36 21.55
C THR A 459 16.07 8.91 20.73
N VAL A 460 15.78 9.33 19.49
CA VAL A 460 16.76 9.93 18.57
C VAL A 460 16.24 11.28 18.07
N PRO A 461 16.70 12.42 18.62
CA PRO A 461 16.36 13.73 18.09
C PRO A 461 17.00 13.96 16.72
N ASN A 462 16.31 14.66 15.82
CA ASN A 462 16.73 14.96 14.46
C ASN A 462 16.83 16.48 14.19
N PRO A 463 17.68 17.24 14.91
CA PRO A 463 17.80 18.68 14.69
C PRO A 463 18.30 18.98 13.27
N GLY A 464 17.69 19.96 12.61
CA GLY A 464 18.16 20.49 11.33
C GLY A 464 18.99 21.77 11.50
N THR A 465 19.88 22.06 10.55
CA THR A 465 20.56 23.37 10.45
C THR A 465 20.90 23.71 9.00
N THR A 466 20.96 25.00 8.70
CA THR A 466 21.48 25.54 7.44
C THR A 466 22.93 26.01 7.55
N LYS A 467 23.55 25.89 8.74
CA LYS A 467 24.91 26.37 9.02
C LYS A 467 25.73 25.29 9.72
N ILE A 468 26.93 25.03 9.21
CA ILE A 468 27.87 24.04 9.75
C ILE A 468 28.21 24.31 11.22
N LYS A 469 28.37 25.57 11.64
CA LYS A 469 28.68 25.93 13.04
C LYS A 469 27.65 25.40 14.05
N ASN A 470 26.36 25.37 13.69
CA ASN A 470 25.32 24.87 14.61
C ASN A 470 25.34 23.33 14.70
N LEU A 471 26.06 22.66 13.80
CA LEU A 471 26.29 21.22 13.88
C LEU A 471 27.22 20.87 15.04
N ASP A 472 28.14 21.78 15.42
CA ASP A 472 28.96 21.65 16.63
C ASP A 472 28.09 21.62 17.89
N ASP A 473 27.08 22.49 17.96
CA ASP A 473 26.11 22.51 19.05
C ASP A 473 25.28 21.22 19.08
N ASN A 474 24.74 20.80 17.94
CA ASN A 474 23.93 19.58 17.87
C ASN A 474 24.72 18.35 18.32
N VAL A 475 25.94 18.16 17.81
CA VAL A 475 26.79 17.02 18.17
C VAL A 475 27.29 17.11 19.61
N GLY A 476 27.60 18.31 20.10
CA GLY A 476 28.05 18.53 21.48
C GLY A 476 27.02 18.14 22.54
N SER A 477 25.72 18.15 22.21
CA SER A 477 24.64 17.75 23.13
C SER A 477 24.79 16.32 23.67
N VAL A 478 25.38 15.42 22.88
CA VAL A 478 25.60 14.01 23.25
C VAL A 478 26.57 13.85 24.43
N ARG A 479 27.40 14.85 24.71
CA ARG A 479 28.38 14.83 25.82
C ARG A 479 27.80 15.33 27.15
N VAL A 480 26.65 16.00 27.12
CA VAL A 480 26.03 16.57 28.32
C VAL A 480 25.36 15.43 29.07
N LYS A 481 25.92 15.05 30.23
CA LYS A 481 25.36 14.01 31.10
C LYS A 481 24.38 14.65 32.08
N LEU A 482 23.16 14.13 32.14
CA LEU A 482 22.09 14.62 33.02
C LEU A 482 21.65 13.50 33.96
N THR A 483 21.54 13.81 35.24
CA THR A 483 20.91 12.95 36.25
C THR A 483 19.39 13.12 36.24
N GLU A 484 18.63 12.23 36.90
CA GLU A 484 17.18 12.40 37.05
C GLU A 484 16.79 13.75 37.70
N SER A 485 17.62 14.23 38.65
CA SER A 485 17.43 15.55 39.26
C SER A 485 17.65 16.68 38.25
N ASP A 486 18.65 16.56 37.38
CA ASP A 486 18.91 17.56 36.33
C ASP A 486 17.76 17.59 35.31
N LEU A 487 17.25 16.42 34.92
CA LEU A 487 16.10 16.32 34.01
C LEU A 487 14.86 16.99 34.59
N LYS A 488 14.61 16.79 35.89
CA LYS A 488 13.53 17.45 36.61
C LYS A 488 13.74 18.97 36.67
N GLU A 489 14.94 19.43 36.99
CA GLU A 489 15.27 20.87 37.05
C GLU A 489 15.08 21.54 35.68
N ILE A 490 15.50 20.89 34.60
CA ILE A 490 15.32 21.38 33.23
C ILE A 490 13.83 21.41 32.83
N SER A 491 13.06 20.37 33.19
CA SER A 491 11.61 20.36 32.95
C SER A 491 10.86 21.43 33.75
N ASP A 492 11.26 21.66 35.00
CA ASP A 492 10.68 22.70 35.87
C ASP A 492 11.05 24.12 35.39
N ALA A 493 12.18 24.28 34.69
CA ALA A 493 12.57 25.55 34.05
C ALA A 493 11.71 25.90 32.83
N VAL A 494 11.01 24.91 32.24
CA VAL A 494 10.14 25.06 31.05
C VAL A 494 8.77 24.40 31.29
N PRO A 495 7.97 24.89 32.26
CA PRO A 495 6.70 24.26 32.58
C PRO A 495 5.71 24.45 31.44
N ILE A 496 5.00 23.36 31.08
CA ILE A 496 4.21 23.28 29.83
C ILE A 496 3.09 24.32 29.73
N ASN A 497 2.60 24.80 30.88
CA ASN A 497 1.57 25.82 31.03
C ASN A 497 2.10 27.26 30.88
N GLU A 498 3.43 27.48 30.92
CA GLU A 498 4.04 28.79 30.70
C GLU A 498 4.47 29.03 29.24
N VAL A 499 4.46 27.99 28.39
CA VAL A 499 4.80 28.11 26.96
C VAL A 499 3.65 28.79 26.21
N ALA A 500 3.87 30.03 25.78
CA ALA A 500 2.87 30.83 25.12
C ALA A 500 2.70 30.45 23.63
N GLY A 501 1.48 30.11 23.22
CA GLY A 501 1.07 29.85 21.83
C GLY A 501 1.01 28.36 21.42
N PRO A 502 0.08 27.98 20.52
CA PRO A 502 -0.07 26.59 20.05
C PRO A 502 1.20 26.04 19.36
N ARG A 503 1.39 24.72 19.43
CA ARG A 503 2.55 24.01 18.85
C ARG A 503 2.61 24.08 17.31
N THR A 504 1.47 24.26 16.66
CA THR A 504 1.33 24.24 15.20
C THR A 504 0.43 25.39 14.77
N VAL A 505 0.72 25.99 13.60
CA VAL A 505 -0.20 26.91 12.93
C VAL A 505 -1.51 26.20 12.58
N GLU A 506 -2.63 26.93 12.64
CA GLU A 506 -3.99 26.40 12.59
C GLU A 506 -4.27 25.52 11.36
N SER A 507 -3.68 25.87 10.21
CA SER A 507 -3.79 25.11 8.95
C SER A 507 -3.14 23.72 8.98
N PHE A 508 -2.21 23.45 9.90
CA PHE A 508 -1.50 22.17 10.01
C PHE A 508 -1.95 21.31 11.20
N VAL A 509 -2.87 21.80 12.05
CA VAL A 509 -3.35 21.06 13.23
C VAL A 509 -3.92 19.69 12.84
N ARG A 510 -4.64 19.59 11.72
CA ARG A 510 -5.23 18.35 11.18
C ARG A 510 -4.21 17.32 10.65
N LEU A 511 -2.96 17.71 10.44
CA LEU A 511 -1.87 16.83 9.99
C LEU A 511 -0.99 16.33 11.14
N SER A 512 -1.31 16.71 12.38
CA SER A 512 -0.56 16.25 13.55
C SER A 512 -0.87 14.80 13.91
N TRP A 513 0.05 14.14 14.63
CA TRP A 513 -0.11 12.77 15.12
C TRP A 513 -1.45 12.52 15.85
N LYS A 514 -2.01 13.57 16.48
CA LYS A 514 -3.32 13.51 17.16
C LYS A 514 -4.49 13.19 16.22
N PHE A 515 -4.32 13.39 14.92
CA PHE A 515 -5.31 13.16 13.87
C PHE A 515 -4.79 12.25 12.74
N ALA A 516 -3.65 11.58 12.93
CA ALA A 516 -2.96 10.78 11.91
C ALA A 516 -3.25 9.27 11.99
N ASP A 517 -4.27 8.85 12.74
CA ASP A 517 -4.70 7.46 12.81
C ASP A 517 -5.12 7.00 11.40
N THR A 518 -4.32 6.12 10.79
CA THR A 518 -4.73 5.43 9.56
C THR A 518 -5.75 4.36 9.92
N PRO A 519 -6.84 4.19 9.14
CA PRO A 519 -7.80 3.11 9.38
C PRO A 519 -7.07 1.77 9.34
N PRO A 520 -7.36 0.82 10.25
CA PRO A 520 -6.68 -0.46 10.28
C PRO A 520 -6.80 -1.14 8.92
N LYS A 521 -5.69 -1.71 8.46
CA LYS A 521 -5.66 -2.58 7.27
C LYS A 521 -6.74 -3.64 7.48
N ALA A 522 -7.73 -3.71 6.59
CA ALA A 522 -8.67 -4.83 6.57
C ALA A 522 -7.84 -6.11 6.54
N SER A 523 -7.73 -6.77 7.69
CA SER A 523 -6.76 -7.82 7.87
C SER A 523 -7.24 -9.03 7.10
N LYS A 524 -6.37 -9.55 6.22
CA LYS A 524 -6.39 -10.95 5.78
C LYS A 524 -6.07 -11.87 6.98
N MET A 525 -6.84 -11.76 8.04
CA MET A 525 -6.95 -12.73 9.15
C MET A 525 -8.40 -13.24 9.24
N ALA A 526 -8.98 -13.54 8.08
CA ALA A 526 -10.19 -14.34 7.96
C ALA A 526 -9.97 -15.44 6.91
N THR A 527 -8.84 -16.13 6.99
CA THR A 527 -8.71 -17.49 6.48
C THR A 527 -8.33 -18.33 7.68
N GLU A 528 -9.35 -19.06 8.18
CA GLU A 528 -9.36 -19.89 9.40
C GLU A 528 -9.60 -19.12 10.72
N GLY A 529 -10.80 -18.51 10.79
CA GLY A 529 -11.35 -17.95 12.03
C GLY A 529 -12.77 -17.43 11.82
N GLN A 530 -13.77 -18.33 11.84
CA GLN A 530 -15.22 -18.07 11.81
C GLN A 530 -15.72 -16.93 10.88
N LYS A 531 -16.12 -17.31 9.66
CA LYS A 531 -16.97 -16.50 8.77
C LYS A 531 -18.14 -15.94 9.60
N LEU A 532 -18.36 -14.62 9.60
CA LEU A 532 -19.53 -14.05 10.28
C LEU A 532 -20.77 -14.65 9.63
N GLU A 533 -21.52 -15.44 10.38
CA GLU A 533 -22.86 -15.84 9.96
C GLU A 533 -23.79 -14.67 10.24
N MET A 534 -24.35 -14.07 9.19
CA MET A 534 -25.32 -12.98 9.32
C MET A 534 -26.57 -13.52 10.02
N PRO A 535 -26.91 -13.04 11.24
CA PRO A 535 -28.09 -13.53 11.94
C PRO A 535 -29.35 -13.29 11.12
N ARG A 536 -30.31 -14.21 11.22
CA ARG A 536 -31.64 -14.04 10.66
C ARG A 536 -32.64 -13.65 11.74
N VAL A 537 -33.61 -12.82 11.41
CA VAL A 537 -34.67 -12.39 12.31
C VAL A 537 -36.02 -12.39 11.61
N LYS A 538 -37.07 -12.64 12.40
CA LYS A 538 -38.44 -12.46 11.95
C LYS A 538 -38.77 -10.97 11.94
N LEU A 539 -39.19 -10.45 10.78
CA LEU A 539 -39.64 -9.08 10.65
C LEU A 539 -41.17 -9.06 10.72
N GLY A 540 -41.69 -8.65 11.88
CA GLY A 540 -43.12 -8.75 12.21
C GLY A 540 -43.56 -10.18 12.54
N SER A 541 -44.86 -10.35 12.81
CA SER A 541 -45.46 -11.63 13.23
C SER A 541 -45.93 -12.54 12.09
N GLN A 542 -45.83 -12.09 10.83
CA GLN A 542 -46.50 -12.71 9.68
C GLN A 542 -45.68 -13.83 9.03
N GLY A 543 -44.43 -14.04 9.47
CA GLY A 543 -43.56 -15.13 8.98
C GLY A 543 -42.45 -14.69 8.04
N LEU A 544 -42.33 -13.39 7.71
CA LEU A 544 -41.19 -12.87 6.97
C LEU A 544 -39.92 -13.00 7.81
N GLU A 545 -38.89 -13.65 7.26
CA GLU A 545 -37.57 -13.76 7.87
C GLU A 545 -36.52 -13.12 6.97
N VAL A 546 -35.67 -12.28 7.55
CA VAL A 546 -34.67 -11.46 6.84
C VAL A 546 -33.31 -11.55 7.54
N SER A 547 -32.24 -11.12 6.86
CA SER A 547 -30.97 -10.83 7.54
C SER A 547 -31.15 -9.69 8.54
N LYS A 548 -30.49 -9.78 9.71
CA LYS A 548 -30.54 -8.77 10.80
C LYS A 548 -30.09 -7.38 10.34
N LEU A 549 -29.31 -7.33 9.27
CA LEU A 549 -28.96 -6.13 8.54
C LEU A 549 -29.47 -6.24 7.10
N GLY A 550 -30.21 -5.22 6.64
CA GLY A 550 -30.61 -5.09 5.25
C GLY A 550 -29.73 -4.10 4.49
N PHE A 551 -29.98 -3.94 3.20
CA PHE A 551 -29.25 -3.00 2.34
C PHE A 551 -30.20 -2.06 1.59
N GLY A 552 -30.02 -0.75 1.79
CA GLY A 552 -30.77 0.29 1.08
C GLY A 552 -30.11 0.64 -0.26
N CYS A 553 -30.81 0.36 -1.37
CA CYS A 553 -30.27 0.48 -2.72
C CYS A 553 -30.27 1.91 -3.28
N MET A 554 -30.98 2.85 -2.64
CA MET A 554 -31.17 4.23 -3.13
C MET A 554 -29.86 4.93 -3.56
N GLY A 555 -28.80 4.75 -2.76
CA GLY A 555 -27.50 5.39 -3.02
C GLY A 555 -26.85 4.98 -4.34
N LEU A 556 -27.20 3.81 -4.90
CA LEU A 556 -26.62 3.31 -6.14
C LEU A 556 -27.07 4.11 -7.37
N SER A 557 -28.26 4.70 -7.33
CA SER A 557 -28.80 5.49 -8.47
C SER A 557 -28.78 7.00 -8.24
N GLY A 558 -28.00 7.46 -7.25
CA GLY A 558 -27.78 8.87 -6.98
C GLY A 558 -28.86 9.51 -6.11
N THR A 559 -28.43 10.22 -5.06
CA THR A 559 -29.27 11.07 -4.17
C THR A 559 -28.35 11.90 -3.26
N TYR A 560 -27.50 11.21 -2.48
CA TYR A 560 -26.50 11.85 -1.61
C TYR A 560 -25.11 11.93 -2.23
N ASN A 561 -24.92 11.23 -3.35
CA ASN A 561 -23.72 11.12 -4.17
C ASN A 561 -24.16 11.02 -5.64
N ALA A 562 -23.19 11.06 -6.57
CA ALA A 562 -23.42 10.66 -7.95
C ALA A 562 -23.90 9.19 -8.03
N PRO A 563 -24.73 8.83 -9.03
CA PRO A 563 -25.05 7.43 -9.30
C PRO A 563 -23.76 6.65 -9.61
N VAL A 564 -23.72 5.38 -9.19
CA VAL A 564 -22.63 4.47 -9.60
C VAL A 564 -22.90 3.97 -11.01
N VAL A 565 -21.85 3.48 -11.67
CA VAL A 565 -22.01 2.72 -12.91
C VAL A 565 -22.75 1.42 -12.62
N GLU A 566 -23.53 0.93 -13.59
CA GLU A 566 -24.45 -0.20 -13.40
C GLU A 566 -23.73 -1.45 -12.89
N GLU A 567 -22.59 -1.79 -13.49
CA GLU A 567 -21.80 -2.97 -13.15
C GLU A 567 -21.26 -2.91 -11.71
N GLU A 568 -20.90 -1.72 -11.23
CA GLU A 568 -20.47 -1.49 -9.85
C GLU A 568 -21.64 -1.66 -8.89
N GLY A 569 -22.83 -1.14 -9.24
CA GLY A 569 -24.06 -1.34 -8.48
C GLY A 569 -24.43 -2.81 -8.34
N ILE A 570 -24.38 -3.57 -9.44
CA ILE A 570 -24.60 -5.03 -9.46
C ILE A 570 -23.57 -5.73 -8.55
N THR A 571 -22.30 -5.33 -8.66
CA THR A 571 -21.21 -5.90 -7.85
C THR A 571 -21.45 -5.65 -6.36
N ILE A 572 -21.85 -4.44 -5.97
CA ILE A 572 -22.15 -4.12 -4.57
C ILE A 572 -23.31 -4.97 -4.04
N ILE A 573 -24.39 -5.15 -4.80
CA ILE A 573 -25.54 -5.99 -4.41
C ILE A 573 -25.09 -7.45 -4.23
N LYS A 574 -24.27 -7.98 -5.14
CA LYS A 574 -23.69 -9.32 -5.01
C LYS A 574 -22.80 -9.44 -3.76
N GLU A 575 -21.99 -8.42 -3.48
CA GLU A 575 -21.12 -8.42 -2.30
C GLU A 575 -21.89 -8.31 -0.98
N CYS A 576 -23.06 -7.65 -0.97
CA CYS A 576 -24.00 -7.69 0.15
C CYS A 576 -24.49 -9.12 0.40
N TYR A 577 -24.93 -9.81 -0.65
CA TYR A 577 -25.37 -11.20 -0.57
C TYR A 577 -24.24 -12.15 -0.12
N ASN A 578 -23.03 -11.96 -0.64
CA ASN A 578 -21.84 -12.74 -0.25
C ASN A 578 -21.48 -12.59 1.24
N ARG A 579 -21.89 -11.46 1.87
CA ARG A 579 -21.75 -11.19 3.32
C ARG A 579 -22.97 -11.62 4.14
N GLY A 580 -23.94 -12.29 3.52
CA GLY A 580 -25.14 -12.83 4.16
C GLY A 580 -26.32 -11.86 4.25
N ILE A 581 -26.24 -10.67 3.64
CA ILE A 581 -27.39 -9.76 3.54
C ILE A 581 -28.37 -10.31 2.50
N THR A 582 -29.60 -10.53 2.92
CA THR A 582 -30.67 -11.11 2.08
C THR A 582 -31.85 -10.16 1.91
N PHE A 583 -31.92 -9.10 2.72
CA PHE A 583 -32.98 -8.09 2.66
C PHE A 583 -32.53 -6.84 1.90
N PHE A 584 -33.10 -6.62 0.71
CA PHE A 584 -32.76 -5.51 -0.17
C PHE A 584 -33.95 -4.56 -0.31
N ASP A 585 -33.73 -3.29 -0.02
CA ASP A 585 -34.74 -2.23 -0.06
C ASP A 585 -34.50 -1.28 -1.25
N THR A 586 -35.51 -1.10 -2.09
CA THR A 586 -35.55 -0.14 -3.22
C THR A 586 -36.91 0.60 -3.25
N SER A 587 -37.19 1.39 -4.28
CA SER A 587 -38.46 2.08 -4.50
C SER A 587 -38.60 2.49 -5.96
N ASP A 588 -39.83 2.58 -6.46
CA ASP A 588 -40.14 3.16 -7.76
C ASP A 588 -39.54 4.56 -7.97
N ILE A 589 -39.51 5.42 -6.95
CA ILE A 589 -39.01 6.79 -7.05
C ILE A 589 -37.48 6.92 -7.05
N TYR A 590 -36.74 5.83 -6.84
CA TYR A 590 -35.27 5.91 -6.74
C TYR A 590 -34.60 5.91 -8.11
N GLY A 591 -33.70 6.88 -8.31
CA GLY A 591 -32.99 7.10 -9.56
C GLY A 591 -33.84 7.81 -10.62
N LEU A 592 -33.18 8.36 -11.63
CA LEU A 592 -33.87 8.91 -12.80
C LEU A 592 -34.62 7.79 -13.53
N ASP A 593 -35.87 8.04 -13.92
CA ASP A 593 -36.72 7.10 -14.67
C ASP A 593 -36.77 5.68 -14.07
N HIS A 594 -36.89 5.59 -12.73
CA HIS A 594 -36.98 4.32 -12.00
C HIS A 594 -35.72 3.43 -12.12
N ALA A 595 -34.56 4.02 -12.45
CA ALA A 595 -33.33 3.27 -12.71
C ALA A 595 -32.89 2.35 -11.57
N ASN A 596 -33.26 2.62 -10.31
CA ASN A 596 -32.84 1.78 -9.19
C ASN A 596 -33.52 0.40 -9.18
N GLU A 597 -34.82 0.33 -9.45
CA GLU A 597 -35.52 -0.96 -9.57
C GLU A 597 -34.98 -1.78 -10.74
N ILE A 598 -34.66 -1.13 -11.86
CA ILE A 598 -34.06 -1.79 -13.02
C ILE A 598 -32.66 -2.36 -12.67
N LEU A 599 -31.82 -1.56 -12.00
CA LEU A 599 -30.51 -1.99 -11.53
C LEU A 599 -30.60 -3.17 -10.56
N VAL A 600 -31.51 -3.10 -9.58
CA VAL A 600 -31.73 -4.18 -8.61
C VAL A 600 -32.21 -5.44 -9.33
N GLY A 601 -33.18 -5.33 -10.25
CA GLY A 601 -33.67 -6.45 -11.07
C GLY A 601 -32.55 -7.14 -11.85
N LYS A 602 -31.67 -6.36 -12.49
CA LYS A 602 -30.47 -6.89 -13.17
C LYS A 602 -29.55 -7.64 -12.21
N ALA A 603 -29.30 -7.10 -11.02
CA ALA A 603 -28.46 -7.76 -10.01
C ALA A 603 -29.08 -9.08 -9.51
N LEU A 604 -30.40 -9.13 -9.33
CA LEU A 604 -31.12 -10.32 -8.88
C LEU A 604 -31.03 -11.50 -9.86
N LYS A 605 -30.85 -11.26 -11.16
CA LYS A 605 -30.60 -12.33 -12.15
C LYS A 605 -29.33 -13.14 -11.88
N HIS A 606 -28.41 -12.59 -11.10
CA HIS A 606 -27.16 -13.23 -10.71
C HIS A 606 -27.22 -13.88 -9.32
N LEU A 607 -28.37 -13.83 -8.65
CA LEU A 607 -28.54 -14.28 -7.27
C LEU A 607 -29.74 -15.25 -7.16
N PRO A 608 -29.75 -16.14 -6.16
CA PRO A 608 -30.89 -17.02 -5.92
C PRO A 608 -32.09 -16.22 -5.39
N ARG A 609 -33.03 -15.89 -6.27
CA ARG A 609 -34.19 -15.05 -5.99
C ARG A 609 -35.00 -15.53 -4.78
N GLU A 610 -35.12 -16.84 -4.60
CA GLU A 610 -35.87 -17.48 -3.52
C GLU A 610 -35.23 -17.28 -2.13
N LYS A 611 -33.93 -16.96 -2.08
CA LYS A 611 -33.21 -16.66 -0.83
C LYS A 611 -33.19 -15.18 -0.49
N ILE A 612 -33.69 -14.33 -1.38
CA ILE A 612 -33.70 -12.88 -1.24
C ILE A 612 -35.08 -12.40 -0.82
N GLN A 613 -35.10 -11.49 0.15
CA GLN A 613 -36.28 -10.76 0.56
C GLN A 613 -36.21 -9.38 -0.08
N LEU A 614 -36.97 -9.19 -1.15
CA LEU A 614 -37.00 -7.95 -1.92
C LEU A 614 -38.10 -7.02 -1.40
N ALA A 615 -37.72 -5.82 -0.97
CA ALA A 615 -38.62 -4.74 -0.59
C ALA A 615 -38.63 -3.64 -1.64
N THR A 616 -39.81 -3.23 -2.09
CA THR A 616 -39.99 -2.00 -2.89
C THR A 616 -41.25 -1.25 -2.47
N LYS A 617 -41.46 -0.05 -3.03
CA LYS A 617 -42.46 0.91 -2.55
C LYS A 617 -43.15 1.63 -3.69
N PHE A 618 -44.33 2.18 -3.38
CA PHE A 618 -45.11 3.07 -4.24
C PHE A 618 -45.62 4.30 -3.48
N GLY A 619 -46.15 5.29 -4.20
CA GLY A 619 -47.00 6.33 -3.61
C GLY A 619 -46.62 7.74 -4.01
N PHE A 620 -45.37 7.99 -4.39
CA PHE A 620 -44.99 9.25 -5.02
C PHE A 620 -45.54 9.27 -6.45
N PHE A 621 -46.47 10.18 -6.73
CA PHE A 621 -47.03 10.37 -8.08
C PHE A 621 -46.29 11.47 -8.84
N LYS A 622 -45.95 12.57 -8.15
CA LYS A 622 -45.21 13.68 -8.74
C LYS A 622 -44.31 14.34 -7.71
N ILE A 623 -43.06 14.58 -8.07
CA ILE A 623 -42.12 15.39 -7.31
C ILE A 623 -41.50 16.40 -8.27
N ASP A 624 -41.77 17.69 -8.04
CA ASP A 624 -41.08 18.79 -8.73
C ASP A 624 -40.70 19.88 -7.72
N SER A 625 -40.07 20.97 -8.18
CA SER A 625 -39.62 22.05 -7.30
C SER A 625 -40.75 22.78 -6.55
N THR A 626 -42.01 22.56 -6.96
CA THR A 626 -43.19 23.26 -6.44
C THR A 626 -44.16 22.36 -5.69
N GLN A 627 -44.15 21.05 -5.94
CA GLN A 627 -45.11 20.14 -5.33
C GLN A 627 -44.56 18.72 -5.12
N VAL A 628 -45.05 18.09 -4.05
CA VAL A 628 -44.95 16.66 -3.79
C VAL A 628 -46.37 16.12 -3.72
N VAL A 629 -46.75 15.27 -4.68
CA VAL A 629 -48.09 14.67 -4.75
C VAL A 629 -47.98 13.18 -4.43
N ILE A 630 -48.72 12.76 -3.40
CA ILE A 630 -48.82 11.37 -2.96
C ILE A 630 -50.16 10.81 -3.44
N LYS A 631 -50.17 9.55 -3.86
CA LYS A 631 -51.38 8.82 -4.25
C LYS A 631 -51.44 7.45 -3.59
N GLY A 632 -52.56 7.14 -2.96
CA GLY A 632 -52.89 5.86 -2.32
C GLY A 632 -54.15 5.20 -2.88
N SER A 633 -54.75 5.74 -3.96
CA SER A 633 -55.94 5.13 -4.53
C SER A 633 -55.69 3.69 -5.00
N PRO A 634 -56.67 2.78 -4.88
CA PRO A 634 -56.53 1.38 -5.29
C PRO A 634 -55.96 1.21 -6.71
N GLU A 635 -56.46 1.98 -7.68
CA GLU A 635 -56.02 1.89 -9.07
C GLU A 635 -54.54 2.25 -9.22
N TYR A 636 -54.08 3.25 -8.45
CA TYR A 636 -52.68 3.66 -8.48
C TYR A 636 -51.77 2.61 -7.83
N VAL A 637 -52.16 2.09 -6.65
CA VAL A 637 -51.45 0.99 -5.96
C VAL A 637 -51.23 -0.18 -6.92
N ARG A 638 -52.30 -0.61 -7.58
CA ARG A 638 -52.28 -1.69 -8.58
C ARG A 638 -51.29 -1.40 -9.70
N SER A 639 -51.42 -0.23 -10.33
CA SER A 639 -50.58 0.15 -11.46
C SER A 639 -49.08 0.21 -11.11
N CYS A 640 -48.75 0.72 -9.92
CA CYS A 640 -47.38 0.77 -9.42
C CYS A 640 -46.83 -0.64 -9.18
N CYS A 641 -47.63 -1.55 -8.61
CA CYS A 641 -47.17 -2.91 -8.33
C CYS A 641 -46.82 -3.66 -9.62
N GLU A 642 -47.71 -3.62 -10.62
CA GLU A 642 -47.46 -4.24 -11.93
C GLU A 642 -46.21 -3.65 -12.60
N ALA A 643 -46.02 -2.33 -12.50
CA ALA A 643 -44.87 -1.65 -13.09
C ALA A 643 -43.56 -2.03 -12.37
N SER A 644 -43.57 -2.12 -11.04
CA SER A 644 -42.41 -2.56 -10.25
C SER A 644 -42.03 -4.01 -10.57
N LEU A 645 -42.99 -4.94 -10.63
CA LEU A 645 -42.75 -6.34 -11.02
C LEU A 645 -42.04 -6.42 -12.38
N LYS A 646 -42.50 -5.63 -13.35
CA LYS A 646 -41.89 -5.56 -14.69
C LYS A 646 -40.48 -4.96 -14.68
N ARG A 647 -40.24 -3.88 -13.94
CA ARG A 647 -38.91 -3.24 -13.88
C ARG A 647 -37.88 -4.11 -13.16
N LEU A 648 -38.29 -4.76 -12.08
CA LEU A 648 -37.48 -5.69 -11.30
C LEU A 648 -37.30 -7.04 -12.00
N ASP A 649 -38.16 -7.35 -12.98
CA ASP A 649 -38.19 -8.62 -13.72
C ASP A 649 -38.36 -9.82 -12.78
N VAL A 650 -39.36 -9.75 -11.90
CA VAL A 650 -39.69 -10.78 -10.91
C VAL A 650 -41.20 -11.07 -10.89
N ASP A 651 -41.56 -12.31 -10.54
CA ASP A 651 -42.96 -12.73 -10.46
C ASP A 651 -43.67 -12.25 -9.20
N TYR A 652 -42.92 -11.96 -8.13
CA TYR A 652 -43.45 -11.50 -6.85
C TYR A 652 -42.48 -10.56 -6.13
N ILE A 653 -43.03 -9.69 -5.28
CA ILE A 653 -42.31 -8.84 -4.32
C ILE A 653 -42.50 -9.42 -2.92
N ASP A 654 -41.44 -9.54 -2.11
CA ASP A 654 -41.59 -10.07 -0.76
C ASP A 654 -42.30 -9.06 0.15
N LEU A 655 -41.87 -7.80 0.16
CA LEU A 655 -42.45 -6.77 1.01
C LEU A 655 -42.74 -5.50 0.21
N TYR A 656 -44.00 -5.09 0.15
CA TYR A 656 -44.42 -3.92 -0.64
C TYR A 656 -44.95 -2.81 0.27
N TYR A 657 -44.35 -1.62 0.16
CA TYR A 657 -44.67 -0.48 1.02
C TYR A 657 -45.51 0.57 0.31
N GLN A 658 -46.47 1.15 1.03
CA GLN A 658 -46.85 2.54 0.77
C GLN A 658 -45.73 3.45 1.31
N HIS A 659 -45.00 4.12 0.42
CA HIS A 659 -43.80 4.91 0.72
C HIS A 659 -44.12 6.17 1.54
N ARG A 660 -45.24 6.81 1.24
CA ARG A 660 -45.81 7.94 1.98
C ARG A 660 -47.33 7.80 2.00
N VAL A 661 -47.94 8.14 3.12
CA VAL A 661 -49.39 8.08 3.28
C VAL A 661 -50.05 9.16 2.43
N ASP A 662 -51.07 8.76 1.66
CA ASP A 662 -51.97 9.69 0.97
C ASP A 662 -53.03 10.19 1.97
N THR A 663 -52.93 11.44 2.38
CA THR A 663 -53.83 12.05 3.37
C THR A 663 -55.20 12.42 2.79
N THR A 664 -55.47 12.10 1.52
CA THR A 664 -56.76 12.36 0.85
C THR A 664 -57.61 11.10 0.67
N VAL A 665 -57.03 9.91 0.91
CA VAL A 665 -57.68 8.61 0.73
C VAL A 665 -57.74 7.88 2.07
N PRO A 666 -58.89 7.29 2.47
CA PRO A 666 -58.93 6.44 3.65
C PRO A 666 -57.93 5.29 3.55
N ILE A 667 -57.13 5.07 4.59
CA ILE A 667 -56.09 4.04 4.57
C ILE A 667 -56.66 2.64 4.31
N GLU A 668 -57.90 2.39 4.71
CA GLU A 668 -58.61 1.13 4.49
C GLU A 668 -58.77 0.79 3.01
N ASP A 669 -58.93 1.79 2.14
CA ASP A 669 -59.07 1.56 0.69
C ASP A 669 -57.72 1.20 0.08
N THR A 670 -56.65 1.88 0.50
CA THR A 670 -55.27 1.54 0.11
C THR A 670 -54.92 0.12 0.54
N MET A 671 -55.18 -0.22 1.80
CA MET A 671 -54.90 -1.54 2.37
C MET A 671 -55.79 -2.64 1.78
N GLY A 672 -57.02 -2.31 1.40
CA GLY A 672 -57.92 -3.23 0.71
C GLY A 672 -57.35 -3.68 -0.64
N GLU A 673 -56.69 -2.79 -1.37
CA GLU A 673 -56.04 -3.16 -2.63
C GLU A 673 -54.74 -3.95 -2.42
N LEU A 674 -53.94 -3.56 -1.44
CA LEU A 674 -52.74 -4.31 -1.05
C LEU A 674 -53.07 -5.74 -0.61
N LYS A 675 -54.19 -5.92 0.12
CA LYS A 675 -54.69 -7.24 0.50
C LYS A 675 -55.00 -8.11 -0.73
N LYS A 676 -55.63 -7.56 -1.77
CA LYS A 676 -55.87 -8.30 -3.03
C LYS A 676 -54.55 -8.71 -3.71
N LEU A 677 -53.56 -7.81 -3.72
CA LEU A 677 -52.22 -8.12 -4.25
C LEU A 677 -51.54 -9.28 -3.50
N VAL A 678 -51.77 -9.39 -2.18
CA VAL A 678 -51.32 -10.54 -1.37
C VAL A 678 -52.06 -11.81 -1.79
N GLU A 679 -53.39 -11.75 -1.90
CA GLU A 679 -54.23 -12.89 -2.30
C GLU A 679 -53.90 -13.40 -3.72
N GLU A 680 -53.49 -12.50 -4.62
CA GLU A 680 -53.02 -12.82 -5.98
C GLU A 680 -51.57 -13.35 -6.02
N GLY A 681 -50.82 -13.30 -4.90
CA GLY A 681 -49.43 -13.74 -4.83
C GLY A 681 -48.41 -12.79 -5.48
N LYS A 682 -48.84 -11.60 -5.92
CA LYS A 682 -47.95 -10.57 -6.51
C LYS A 682 -47.04 -9.93 -5.46
N ILE A 683 -47.55 -9.81 -4.25
CA ILE A 683 -46.77 -9.40 -3.07
C ILE A 683 -46.98 -10.43 -1.96
N LYS A 684 -46.01 -10.63 -1.06
CA LYS A 684 -46.18 -11.54 0.09
C LYS A 684 -46.58 -10.81 1.37
N TYR A 685 -45.99 -9.66 1.61
CA TYR A 685 -46.13 -8.90 2.85
C TYR A 685 -46.37 -7.41 2.56
N ILE A 686 -47.10 -6.75 3.45
CA ILE A 686 -47.42 -5.32 3.36
C ILE A 686 -46.59 -4.54 4.37
N GLY A 687 -46.05 -3.40 3.96
CA GLY A 687 -45.42 -2.42 4.85
C GLY A 687 -45.98 -1.01 4.64
N LEU A 688 -45.71 -0.13 5.60
CA LEU A 688 -46.00 1.30 5.49
C LEU A 688 -44.74 2.11 5.83
N SER A 689 -44.58 3.30 5.26
CA SER A 689 -43.46 4.19 5.52
C SER A 689 -43.95 5.58 5.92
N GLU A 690 -43.43 6.06 7.06
CA GLU A 690 -43.87 7.32 7.71
C GLU A 690 -45.40 7.45 7.94
N PRO A 691 -46.12 6.42 8.45
CA PRO A 691 -47.54 6.58 8.85
C PRO A 691 -47.70 7.14 10.26
N SER A 692 -48.84 7.80 10.51
CA SER A 692 -49.24 8.20 11.87
C SER A 692 -49.75 7.00 12.69
N PRO A 693 -49.81 7.11 14.03
CA PRO A 693 -50.37 6.09 14.92
C PRO A 693 -51.80 5.66 14.54
N ASP A 694 -52.68 6.62 14.20
CA ASP A 694 -54.06 6.34 13.76
C ASP A 694 -54.06 5.50 12.47
N THR A 695 -53.30 5.95 11.47
CA THR A 695 -53.15 5.26 10.19
C THR A 695 -52.60 3.84 10.38
N ILE A 696 -51.63 3.64 11.28
CA ILE A 696 -51.08 2.30 11.59
C ILE A 696 -52.19 1.37 12.12
N ARG A 697 -52.93 1.80 13.15
CA ARG A 697 -53.97 0.96 13.77
C ARG A 697 -55.06 0.59 12.77
N ARG A 698 -55.52 1.55 11.99
CA ARG A 698 -56.56 1.36 10.97
C ARG A 698 -56.09 0.48 9.82
N ALA A 699 -54.86 0.66 9.34
CA ALA A 699 -54.29 -0.20 8.31
C ALA A 699 -54.20 -1.65 8.77
N HIS A 700 -53.64 -1.88 9.96
CA HIS A 700 -53.41 -3.20 10.52
C HIS A 700 -54.73 -3.97 10.77
N ALA A 701 -55.82 -3.25 11.04
CA ALA A 701 -57.15 -3.84 11.18
C ALA A 701 -57.71 -4.42 9.86
N VAL A 702 -57.30 -3.88 8.70
CA VAL A 702 -57.75 -4.38 7.37
C VAL A 702 -56.92 -5.59 6.93
N HIS A 703 -55.60 -5.52 7.07
CA HIS A 703 -54.68 -6.62 6.80
C HIS A 703 -53.41 -6.44 7.66
N PRO A 704 -52.79 -7.51 8.19
CA PRO A 704 -51.60 -7.40 9.01
C PRO A 704 -50.45 -6.65 8.32
N VAL A 705 -50.10 -5.49 8.87
CA VAL A 705 -48.90 -4.75 8.46
C VAL A 705 -47.68 -5.50 9.02
N THR A 706 -46.75 -5.88 8.14
CA THR A 706 -45.56 -6.66 8.51
C THR A 706 -44.43 -5.79 9.02
N ALA A 707 -44.21 -4.62 8.40
CA ALA A 707 -43.13 -3.72 8.78
C ALA A 707 -43.49 -2.25 8.60
N LEU A 708 -42.97 -1.39 9.50
CA LEU A 708 -42.90 0.04 9.30
C LEU A 708 -41.47 0.47 8.95
N GLN A 709 -41.31 1.26 7.89
CA GLN A 709 -40.05 1.92 7.58
C GLN A 709 -40.07 3.36 8.10
N MET A 710 -39.19 3.68 9.05
CA MET A 710 -39.15 4.97 9.77
C MET A 710 -37.73 5.51 9.85
N GLU A 711 -37.56 6.84 9.91
CA GLU A 711 -36.25 7.42 10.21
C GLU A 711 -35.90 7.15 11.67
N TYR A 712 -34.82 6.43 11.93
CA TYR A 712 -34.39 6.16 13.29
C TYR A 712 -32.88 5.95 13.38
N SER A 713 -32.24 6.71 14.26
CA SER A 713 -30.80 6.67 14.52
C SER A 713 -30.50 7.34 15.86
N LEU A 714 -29.24 7.34 16.30
CA LEU A 714 -28.82 8.19 17.43
C LEU A 714 -29.23 9.66 17.26
N TRP A 715 -29.37 10.13 16.03
CA TRP A 715 -29.66 11.51 15.64
C TRP A 715 -31.15 11.87 15.52
N THR A 716 -32.00 10.85 15.43
CA THR A 716 -33.44 10.99 15.15
C THR A 716 -34.16 9.91 15.94
N ARG A 717 -34.81 10.31 17.04
CA ARG A 717 -35.44 9.41 18.01
C ARG A 717 -36.89 9.79 18.34
N ASP A 718 -37.53 10.61 17.50
CA ASP A 718 -38.90 11.11 17.71
C ASP A 718 -39.98 10.03 17.65
N ILE A 719 -39.62 8.81 17.24
CA ILE A 719 -40.52 7.66 17.17
C ILE A 719 -40.54 6.78 18.44
N GLU A 720 -39.63 7.03 19.40
CA GLU A 720 -39.45 6.18 20.60
C GLU A 720 -40.65 6.19 21.55
N GLU A 721 -41.37 7.32 21.63
CA GLU A 721 -42.45 7.50 22.60
C GLU A 721 -43.76 6.82 22.16
N GLU A 722 -44.04 6.75 20.86
CA GLU A 722 -45.38 6.37 20.38
C GLU A 722 -45.34 5.26 19.32
N ILE A 723 -44.54 5.42 18.26
CA ILE A 723 -44.52 4.49 17.13
C ILE A 723 -43.87 3.16 17.52
N ILE A 724 -42.72 3.18 18.21
CA ILE A 724 -42.03 1.94 18.61
C ILE A 724 -42.89 1.09 19.56
N PRO A 725 -43.47 1.64 20.64
CA PRO A 725 -44.40 0.89 21.50
C PRO A 725 -45.59 0.32 20.72
N LEU A 726 -46.20 1.11 19.83
CA LEU A 726 -47.32 0.67 19.00
C LEU A 726 -46.95 -0.49 18.08
N CYS A 727 -45.79 -0.44 17.42
CA CYS A 727 -45.32 -1.53 16.57
C CYS A 727 -45.16 -2.82 17.37
N ARG A 728 -44.60 -2.74 18.58
CA ARG A 728 -44.43 -3.89 19.48
C ARG A 728 -45.76 -4.45 19.97
N GLU A 729 -46.72 -3.58 20.31
CA GLU A 729 -48.09 -3.95 20.68
C GLU A 729 -48.76 -4.77 19.57
N LEU A 730 -48.61 -4.35 18.32
CA LEU A 730 -49.24 -4.96 17.15
C LEU A 730 -48.40 -6.07 16.48
N GLY A 731 -47.20 -6.36 16.98
CA GLY A 731 -46.29 -7.33 16.37
C GLY A 731 -45.77 -6.94 14.98
N ILE A 732 -45.61 -5.63 14.74
CA ILE A 732 -45.09 -5.05 13.49
C ILE A 732 -43.57 -4.86 13.62
N GLY A 733 -42.82 -5.30 12.60
CA GLY A 733 -41.37 -5.08 12.54
C GLY A 733 -41.00 -3.63 12.23
N LEU A 734 -39.80 -3.20 12.60
CA LEU A 734 -39.29 -1.86 12.32
C LEU A 734 -38.10 -1.93 11.37
N VAL A 735 -38.11 -1.08 10.35
CA VAL A 735 -37.03 -0.95 9.36
C VAL A 735 -36.46 0.48 9.42
N PRO A 736 -35.45 0.73 10.27
CA PRO A 736 -34.79 2.03 10.35
C PRO A 736 -34.11 2.43 9.03
N TYR A 737 -34.54 3.53 8.43
CA TYR A 737 -33.81 4.18 7.35
C TYR A 737 -32.92 5.30 7.88
N SER A 738 -31.84 5.62 7.14
CA SER A 738 -30.77 6.53 7.58
C SER A 738 -30.18 6.22 8.98
N PRO A 739 -29.92 4.95 9.34
CA PRO A 739 -29.50 4.55 10.69
C PRO A 739 -28.15 5.16 11.12
N ILE A 740 -27.33 5.59 10.16
CA ILE A 740 -26.04 6.27 10.37
C ILE A 740 -26.13 7.80 10.20
N GLY A 741 -27.33 8.38 10.37
CA GLY A 741 -27.54 9.84 10.29
C GLY A 741 -27.25 10.39 8.90
N ARG A 742 -27.73 9.72 7.84
CA ARG A 742 -27.47 10.09 6.42
C ARG A 742 -25.98 10.17 6.07
N GLY A 743 -25.15 9.41 6.77
CA GLY A 743 -23.68 9.37 6.61
C GLY A 743 -22.92 10.24 7.60
N PHE A 744 -23.60 11.04 8.43
CA PHE A 744 -22.98 11.89 9.45
C PHE A 744 -22.05 11.09 10.38
N PHE A 745 -22.54 9.97 10.94
CA PHE A 745 -21.71 9.09 11.78
C PHE A 745 -20.68 8.29 10.99
N GLY A 746 -20.83 8.21 9.66
CA GLY A 746 -19.78 7.74 8.75
C GLY A 746 -18.66 8.74 8.49
N GLY A 747 -18.72 9.94 9.07
CA GLY A 747 -17.75 11.02 8.85
C GLY A 747 -18.06 11.89 7.63
N LYS A 748 -19.20 11.69 6.96
CA LYS A 748 -19.60 12.53 5.83
C LYS A 748 -19.83 13.97 6.27
N ALA A 749 -19.37 14.95 5.49
CA ALA A 749 -19.32 16.38 5.81
C ALA A 749 -18.33 16.76 6.93
N VAL A 750 -18.10 15.89 7.92
CA VAL A 750 -17.22 16.16 9.07
C VAL A 750 -15.75 15.92 8.73
N LYS A 751 -15.47 14.77 8.09
CA LYS A 751 -14.15 14.33 7.64
C LYS A 751 -13.99 14.42 6.13
N GLU A 752 -15.08 14.14 5.40
CA GLU A 752 -15.14 14.23 3.94
C GLU A 752 -15.88 15.49 3.50
N SER A 753 -15.50 16.10 2.38
CA SER A 753 -16.29 17.16 1.78
C SER A 753 -17.60 16.62 1.21
N LEU A 754 -18.66 17.43 1.24
CA LEU A 754 -19.89 17.10 0.53
C LEU A 754 -19.69 17.38 -0.97
N PRO A 755 -20.07 16.45 -1.86
CA PRO A 755 -20.15 16.74 -3.30
C PRO A 755 -21.07 17.94 -3.55
N ALA A 756 -20.72 18.78 -4.53
CA ALA A 756 -21.47 20.00 -4.85
C ALA A 756 -22.95 19.74 -5.20
N ASN A 757 -23.25 18.57 -5.75
CA ASN A 757 -24.59 18.12 -6.13
C ASN A 757 -25.28 17.22 -5.08
N SER A 758 -24.74 17.14 -3.86
CA SER A 758 -25.34 16.34 -2.80
C SER A 758 -26.61 16.99 -2.25
N ALA A 759 -27.71 16.24 -2.16
CA ALA A 759 -28.94 16.69 -1.50
C ALA A 759 -28.73 17.04 -0.01
N LEU A 760 -27.65 16.56 0.62
CA LEU A 760 -27.31 16.93 2.00
C LEU A 760 -26.93 18.40 2.15
N GLY A 761 -26.48 19.07 1.07
CA GLY A 761 -26.14 20.49 1.11
C GLY A 761 -27.33 21.40 1.45
N ALA A 762 -28.57 20.93 1.24
CA ALA A 762 -29.79 21.65 1.60
C ALA A 762 -30.43 21.14 2.92
N HIS A 763 -29.85 20.12 3.56
CA HIS A 763 -30.44 19.52 4.75
C HIS A 763 -30.14 20.37 6.00
N PRO A 764 -31.15 20.79 6.80
CA PRO A 764 -30.95 21.76 7.89
C PRO A 764 -29.88 21.40 8.91
N ARG A 765 -29.67 20.10 9.16
CA ARG A 765 -28.63 19.57 10.07
C ARG A 765 -27.19 19.61 9.52
N PHE A 766 -27.03 19.85 8.21
CA PHE A 766 -25.75 19.91 7.49
C PHE A 766 -25.39 21.33 7.03
N THR A 767 -26.16 22.35 7.41
CA THR A 767 -25.98 23.74 6.96
C THR A 767 -25.67 24.69 8.12
N GLY A 768 -24.78 25.65 7.87
CA GLY A 768 -24.53 26.79 8.76
C GLY A 768 -24.19 26.40 10.19
N GLN A 769 -24.72 27.17 11.16
CA GLN A 769 -24.47 26.96 12.59
C GLN A 769 -24.95 25.60 13.11
N ASN A 770 -26.04 25.06 12.53
CA ASN A 770 -26.54 23.74 12.92
C ASN A 770 -25.48 22.66 12.71
N PHE A 771 -24.78 22.71 11.58
CA PHE A 771 -23.73 21.74 11.28
C PHE A 771 -22.54 21.83 12.24
N GLU A 772 -22.11 23.05 12.57
CA GLU A 772 -21.01 23.25 13.53
C GLU A 772 -21.35 22.75 14.92
N GLN A 773 -22.58 22.98 15.40
CA GLN A 773 -23.06 22.42 16.67
C GLN A 773 -23.09 20.89 16.63
N ASN A 774 -23.61 20.35 15.54
CA ASN A 774 -23.73 18.91 15.33
C ASN A 774 -22.37 18.20 15.34
N LYS A 775 -21.29 18.80 14.81
CA LYS A 775 -19.93 18.22 14.86
C LYS A 775 -19.46 17.85 16.27
N ILE A 776 -19.90 18.57 17.29
CA ILE A 776 -19.56 18.28 18.69
C ILE A 776 -20.01 16.86 19.05
N ILE A 777 -21.21 16.49 18.60
CA ILE A 777 -21.78 15.17 18.87
C ILE A 777 -21.02 14.08 18.09
N TYR A 778 -20.60 14.36 16.84
CA TYR A 778 -19.73 13.43 16.11
C TYR A 778 -18.46 13.11 16.90
N THR A 779 -17.80 14.13 17.45
CA THR A 779 -16.58 13.97 18.24
C THR A 779 -16.81 13.12 19.49
N ARG A 780 -17.97 13.27 20.16
CA ARG A 780 -18.34 12.44 21.32
C ARG A 780 -18.50 10.96 20.93
N ILE A 781 -19.21 10.69 19.84
CA ILE A 781 -19.39 9.33 19.32
C ILE A 781 -18.06 8.75 18.83
N GLU A 782 -17.20 9.56 18.23
CA GLU A 782 -15.85 9.13 17.84
C GLU A 782 -14.99 8.71 19.03
N ALA A 783 -15.05 9.47 20.13
CA ALA A 783 -14.36 9.11 21.37
C ALA A 783 -14.90 7.80 21.95
N LEU A 784 -16.23 7.60 21.97
CA LEU A 784 -16.83 6.36 22.43
C LEU A 784 -16.53 5.18 21.52
N ALA A 785 -16.50 5.35 20.20
CA ALA A 785 -16.19 4.28 19.26
C ALA A 785 -14.80 3.66 19.51
N LYS A 786 -13.83 4.47 19.94
CA LYS A 786 -12.50 3.99 20.38
C LYS A 786 -12.60 3.04 21.59
N LYS A 787 -13.46 3.33 22.57
CA LYS A 787 -13.72 2.45 23.74
C LYS A 787 -14.19 1.07 23.30
N TYR A 788 -15.07 1.00 22.31
CA TYR A 788 -15.64 -0.25 21.77
C TYR A 788 -14.83 -0.87 20.62
N ARG A 789 -13.66 -0.32 20.30
CA ARG A 789 -12.77 -0.79 19.21
C ARG A 789 -13.49 -0.94 17.87
N CYS A 790 -14.38 0.00 17.56
CA CYS A 790 -15.14 0.02 16.31
C CYS A 790 -15.11 1.42 15.69
N THR A 791 -15.61 1.55 14.46
CA THR A 791 -15.75 2.86 13.81
C THR A 791 -16.99 3.62 14.35
N PRO A 792 -17.06 4.96 14.23
CA PRO A 792 -18.25 5.70 14.62
C PRO A 792 -19.52 5.25 13.88
N ALA A 793 -19.39 4.83 12.62
CA ALA A 793 -20.48 4.24 11.84
C ALA A 793 -20.93 2.90 12.43
N GLN A 794 -19.98 2.02 12.77
CA GLN A 794 -20.26 0.76 13.44
C GLN A 794 -20.95 0.96 14.78
N LEU A 795 -20.49 1.90 15.61
CA LEU A 795 -21.10 2.17 16.91
C LEU A 795 -22.53 2.69 16.75
N ALA A 796 -22.76 3.65 15.86
CA ALA A 796 -24.09 4.20 15.61
C ALA A 796 -25.07 3.14 15.08
N LEU A 797 -24.63 2.29 14.16
CA LEU A 797 -25.45 1.22 13.61
C LEU A 797 -25.66 0.07 14.63
N ALA A 798 -24.64 -0.26 15.42
CA ALA A 798 -24.74 -1.24 16.50
C ALA A 798 -25.76 -0.79 17.55
N TRP A 799 -25.77 0.50 17.90
CA TRP A 799 -26.77 1.06 18.81
C TRP A 799 -28.20 0.83 18.29
N VAL A 800 -28.45 1.06 16.98
CA VAL A 800 -29.77 0.80 16.37
C VAL A 800 -30.12 -0.68 16.43
N LEU A 801 -29.17 -1.57 16.12
CA LEU A 801 -29.36 -3.02 16.17
C LEU A 801 -29.72 -3.54 17.56
N HIS A 802 -29.28 -2.86 18.63
CA HIS A 802 -29.54 -3.24 20.02
C HIS A 802 -30.83 -2.63 20.60
N GLN A 803 -31.58 -1.83 19.83
CA GLN A 803 -32.87 -1.31 20.30
C GLN A 803 -33.96 -2.39 20.33
N GLY A 804 -33.76 -3.50 19.62
CA GLY A 804 -34.62 -4.69 19.70
C GLY A 804 -34.40 -5.69 18.55
N ASP A 805 -34.87 -6.92 18.75
CA ASP A 805 -34.81 -7.98 17.73
C ASP A 805 -35.75 -7.71 16.55
N ASP A 806 -36.80 -6.92 16.79
CA ASP A 806 -37.81 -6.42 15.85
C ASP A 806 -37.28 -5.33 14.89
N MET A 807 -36.03 -4.87 15.06
CA MET A 807 -35.42 -3.84 14.21
C MET A 807 -34.44 -4.40 13.18
N VAL A 808 -34.61 -4.02 11.91
CA VAL A 808 -33.75 -4.39 10.78
C VAL A 808 -33.34 -3.13 10.00
N PRO A 809 -32.23 -2.48 10.36
CA PRO A 809 -31.77 -1.28 9.66
C PRO A 809 -31.27 -1.59 8.25
N ILE A 810 -31.44 -0.63 7.34
CA ILE A 810 -31.09 -0.76 5.90
C ILE A 810 -30.05 0.30 5.46
N PRO A 811 -28.83 0.32 6.04
CA PRO A 811 -27.81 1.27 5.60
C PRO A 811 -27.41 1.02 4.15
N GLY A 812 -27.48 2.07 3.32
CA GLY A 812 -27.00 2.06 1.94
C GLY A 812 -25.57 2.55 1.82
N THR A 813 -24.84 2.07 0.81
CA THR A 813 -23.50 2.55 0.48
C THR A 813 -23.16 2.30 -0.99
N THR A 814 -22.25 3.11 -1.54
CA THR A 814 -21.64 2.93 -2.87
C THR A 814 -20.22 2.37 -2.80
N LYS A 815 -19.70 2.06 -1.59
CA LYS A 815 -18.32 1.61 -1.37
C LYS A 815 -18.31 0.31 -0.57
N ILE A 816 -17.52 -0.67 -1.03
CA ILE A 816 -17.35 -1.97 -0.34
C ILE A 816 -16.79 -1.80 1.07
N LYS A 817 -15.84 -0.87 1.28
CA LYS A 817 -15.31 -0.58 2.61
C LYS A 817 -16.40 -0.20 3.63
N ASN A 818 -17.34 0.64 3.22
CA ASN A 818 -18.46 1.03 4.08
C ASN A 818 -19.44 -0.13 4.28
N LEU A 819 -19.56 -1.04 3.31
CA LEU A 819 -20.32 -2.29 3.47
C LEU A 819 -19.66 -3.18 4.53
N ASP A 820 -18.34 -3.30 4.50
CA ASP A 820 -17.58 -4.03 5.54
C ASP A 820 -17.78 -3.41 6.92
N ASP A 821 -17.78 -2.08 7.02
CA ASP A 821 -18.10 -1.37 8.26
C ASP A 821 -19.52 -1.68 8.74
N ASN A 822 -20.51 -1.59 7.85
CA ASN A 822 -21.91 -1.88 8.17
C ASN A 822 -22.08 -3.34 8.65
N VAL A 823 -21.48 -4.31 7.97
CA VAL A 823 -21.54 -5.73 8.37
C VAL A 823 -20.80 -5.95 9.70
N GLY A 824 -19.68 -5.25 9.91
CA GLY A 824 -18.93 -5.29 11.16
C GLY A 824 -19.72 -4.83 12.38
N SER A 825 -20.73 -3.96 12.23
CA SER A 825 -21.55 -3.48 13.35
C SER A 825 -22.33 -4.60 14.05
N VAL A 826 -22.64 -5.69 13.34
CA VAL A 826 -23.36 -6.86 13.89
C VAL A 826 -22.52 -7.59 14.95
N ARG A 827 -21.18 -7.45 14.89
CA ARG A 827 -20.25 -8.05 15.86
C ARG A 827 -20.10 -7.26 17.14
N VAL A 828 -20.43 -5.97 17.13
CA VAL A 828 -20.35 -5.10 18.31
C VAL A 828 -21.44 -5.56 19.29
N LYS A 829 -21.07 -5.84 20.54
CA LYS A 829 -22.00 -6.21 21.61
C LYS A 829 -22.07 -5.08 22.61
N LEU A 830 -23.28 -4.59 22.87
CA LEU A 830 -23.54 -3.49 23.79
C LEU A 830 -24.40 -3.99 24.94
N THR A 831 -23.99 -3.72 26.17
CA THR A 831 -24.82 -3.91 27.36
C THR A 831 -25.84 -2.77 27.49
N GLU A 832 -26.84 -2.93 28.36
CA GLU A 832 -27.81 -1.85 28.64
C GLU A 832 -27.13 -0.55 29.11
N SER A 833 -26.06 -0.68 29.92
CA SER A 833 -25.26 0.48 30.36
C SER A 833 -24.54 1.15 29.19
N ASP A 834 -24.02 0.37 28.24
CA ASP A 834 -23.35 0.90 27.05
C ASP A 834 -24.34 1.63 26.15
N ILE A 835 -25.52 1.03 25.92
CA ILE A 835 -26.60 1.66 25.15
C ILE A 835 -26.99 2.99 25.78
N LYS A 836 -27.12 3.04 27.10
CA LYS A 836 -27.40 4.28 27.83
C LYS A 836 -26.27 5.31 27.65
N GLU A 837 -25.01 4.94 27.86
CA GLU A 837 -23.85 5.82 27.68
C GLU A 837 -23.81 6.43 26.27
N ILE A 838 -24.02 5.60 25.24
CA ILE A 838 -24.03 6.04 23.84
C ILE A 838 -25.22 6.97 23.56
N SER A 839 -26.39 6.68 24.14
CA SER A 839 -27.59 7.52 24.01
C SER A 839 -27.42 8.89 24.68
N ASP A 840 -26.79 8.92 25.86
CA ASP A 840 -26.50 10.13 26.62
C ASP A 840 -25.42 11.00 25.94
N ALA A 841 -24.55 10.39 25.13
CA ALA A 841 -23.59 11.13 24.30
C ALA A 841 -24.24 11.90 23.14
N VAL A 842 -25.49 11.56 22.78
CA VAL A 842 -26.28 12.22 21.74
C VAL A 842 -27.64 12.69 22.27
N PRO A 843 -27.69 13.68 23.19
CA PRO A 843 -28.97 14.20 23.67
C PRO A 843 -29.78 14.79 22.51
N ILE A 844 -31.05 14.41 22.37
CA ILE A 844 -31.88 14.85 21.23
C ILE A 844 -32.09 16.36 21.21
N ASN A 845 -32.18 16.98 22.38
CA ASN A 845 -32.27 18.44 22.53
C ASN A 845 -31.00 19.19 22.08
N GLU A 846 -29.86 18.50 21.94
CA GLU A 846 -28.61 19.09 21.44
C GLU A 846 -28.47 18.98 19.91
N VAL A 847 -29.27 18.14 19.24
CA VAL A 847 -29.24 17.98 17.78
C VAL A 847 -29.83 19.22 17.11
N ALA A 848 -28.98 19.99 16.42
CA ALA A 848 -29.37 21.24 15.80
C ALA A 848 -29.94 21.06 14.39
N GLY A 849 -31.03 21.75 14.11
CA GLY A 849 -31.72 21.73 12.81
C GLY A 849 -32.81 20.65 12.68
N SER A 850 -33.82 20.95 11.88
CA SER A 850 -34.94 20.04 11.59
C SER A 850 -34.48 18.71 10.98
N ARG A 851 -35.18 17.60 11.32
CA ARG A 851 -34.90 16.26 10.76
C ARG A 851 -35.23 16.13 9.27
N THR A 852 -36.09 17.02 8.76
CA THR A 852 -36.57 17.01 7.38
C THR A 852 -36.44 18.37 6.74
N ILE A 853 -36.20 18.38 5.43
CA ILE A 853 -36.32 19.58 4.59
C ILE A 853 -37.79 20.00 4.55
N GLU A 854 -38.05 21.30 4.50
CA GLU A 854 -39.39 21.89 4.61
C GLU A 854 -40.41 21.27 3.64
N SER A 855 -40.01 21.02 2.39
CA SER A 855 -40.86 20.39 1.37
C SER A 855 -41.33 18.97 1.71
N PHE A 856 -40.64 18.26 2.59
CA PHE A 856 -40.99 16.91 3.04
C PHE A 856 -41.68 16.89 4.42
N LEU A 857 -41.80 18.03 5.11
CA LEU A 857 -42.36 18.10 6.45
C LEU A 857 -43.82 17.62 6.49
N ARG A 858 -44.64 18.06 5.52
CA ARG A 858 -46.08 17.76 5.45
C ARG A 858 -46.41 16.30 5.09
N ILE A 859 -45.44 15.55 4.59
CA ILE A 859 -45.59 14.12 4.27
C ILE A 859 -44.89 13.24 5.31
N SER A 860 -44.46 13.81 6.45
CA SER A 860 -43.89 13.06 7.57
C SER A 860 -44.98 12.44 8.44
N TRP A 861 -44.60 11.43 9.23
CA TRP A 861 -45.53 10.65 10.05
C TRP A 861 -46.43 11.48 10.98
N LYS A 862 -45.97 12.66 11.41
CA LYS A 862 -46.73 13.58 12.28
C LYS A 862 -47.95 14.22 11.61
N PHE A 863 -48.03 14.18 10.27
CA PHE A 863 -49.13 14.74 9.48
C PHE A 863 -49.79 13.68 8.60
N ALA A 864 -49.48 12.40 8.83
CA ALA A 864 -49.85 11.27 7.99
C ALA A 864 -51.15 10.59 8.46
N ASP A 865 -52.11 11.37 8.95
CA ASP A 865 -53.47 10.90 9.23
C ASP A 865 -54.28 10.84 7.92
N THR A 866 -55.17 9.87 7.82
CA THR A 866 -56.07 9.71 6.67
C THR A 866 -57.51 10.01 7.06
N PRO A 867 -58.36 10.48 6.12
CA PRO A 867 -59.77 10.67 6.40
C PRO A 867 -60.40 9.34 6.84
N PRO A 868 -61.38 9.36 7.77
CA PRO A 868 -62.11 8.15 8.14
C PRO A 868 -62.86 7.61 6.92
N LYS A 869 -62.94 6.28 6.79
CA LYS A 869 -63.82 5.67 5.80
C LYS A 869 -65.27 6.00 6.16
N ALA A 870 -66.02 6.55 5.21
CA ALA A 870 -67.43 6.87 5.44
C ALA A 870 -68.17 5.60 5.88
N SER A 871 -68.81 5.62 7.05
CA SER A 871 -69.61 4.51 7.54
C SER A 871 -70.81 4.29 6.62
N GLU A 872 -71.04 3.06 6.16
CA GLU A 872 -72.26 2.67 5.41
C GLU A 872 -73.57 2.79 6.22
N TYR A 873 -73.56 3.46 7.37
CA TYR A 873 -74.75 3.76 8.18
C TYR A 873 -74.98 5.26 8.27
N SER A 874 -75.60 5.82 7.23
CA SER A 874 -76.40 7.05 7.31
C SER A 874 -77.38 7.09 6.12
N THR A 875 -78.44 6.30 6.22
CA THR A 875 -79.74 6.61 5.63
C THR A 875 -80.76 6.70 6.74
#